data_AF-A0A0F9SHR9-F1
#
_entry.id   AF-A0A0F9SHR9-F1
#
_cell.length_a   1.000
_cell.length_b   1.000
_cell.length_c   1.000
_cell.angle_alpha   90.00
_cell.angle_beta   90.00
_cell.angle_gamma   90.00
#
_symmetry.space_group_name_H-M   'P 1'
#
loop_
_entity.id
_entity.type
_entity.pdbx_description
1 polymer ?
#
loop_
_entity_poly.entity_id
_entity_poly.type
_entity_poly.pdbx_seq_one_letter_code
_entity_poly.pdbx_strand_id
1 'polypeptide(L)'
;MAQKRFGPTLDAGTVIIEKESEKTITASQLGTTGYAGLLDRGKVGKLITTVSKRALLKKTGGFIPDSVLPDNARDFWDHSDGAGTLLLVRITDGNEKVATLDVYDRKTVRNKVIRVDAKNGGSWGSKRDCQVADLAAVPGDITAETTVDLPILFTPIFKDQFKGGTITFTETGITYEIIANDKSDGAAKTTFTVAADSKMVTDFGAGTDPEVTIRNKALDTFGEVQHLAVLFKDSAIAPSTKWGVEIWLNDELVFEQAELSSDPNDVDYFVDKVNNDGNNEYVKLTDLWVGAITADVRPANHFGTVTSATEITAKLLKIGTQVVLVDSSLAVDNTITAFTFGADVIPDTYEVEVTGTGPPTWSMKSLNKQKTHTFPAPTDGAATAADNAKSIGFTVTGVTEVVGEKFTLTVLPLFEDEAIDGKIFFPDESGAPAAGFDITDNTETQATIVTGDLTLAGGIGATPKYRLQFRQQLQDGYDGIAEVDVNDFLTAWDIPTSEFNKTSDQKLGLIKFATPGVTKVLSSGDATTVEKAGIAYGNSKNHMYRSEIPASITDESAAKSHINDTLGRNTHQSVIFPSFADVPDPVLAGRRKQIPITGMVHGREAREARNFDGYHKAAAGIEATLPRIIELPTKDTVLNGEILNPTGIQVVRVKSGNFVIWGDRNPATDPAFNFKHQRELLSHYEHVLQESFDFVIFAINDPIEQPGLIAALQSFFLPEFRKRAVRGTDFEDAVKIKIDGENNTDATRAMGDLNAEITLRLADTVERFIITVSKQGVFEDITV
;
A
#
# COMPACT_ATOMS: atom_id res chain seq x y z
N MET A 1 -46.69 25.03 -4.21
CA MET A 1 -46.12 25.15 -5.57
C MET A 1 -46.76 26.32 -6.30
N ALA A 2 -46.10 27.48 -6.34
CA ALA A 2 -46.58 28.60 -7.12
C ALA A 2 -46.09 28.44 -8.57
N GLN A 3 -46.95 27.86 -9.41
CA GLN A 3 -46.72 27.81 -10.85
C GLN A 3 -46.72 29.24 -11.42
N LYS A 4 -45.57 29.72 -11.89
CA LYS A 4 -45.55 30.95 -12.71
C LYS A 4 -46.09 30.60 -14.09
N ARG A 5 -47.35 30.96 -14.30
CA ARG A 5 -48.07 30.76 -15.55
C ARG A 5 -47.92 32.00 -16.43
N PHE A 6 -47.27 31.86 -17.57
CA PHE A 6 -47.18 32.89 -18.60
C PHE A 6 -48.06 32.48 -19.79
N GLY A 7 -49.10 33.25 -20.07
CA GLY A 7 -50.07 32.97 -21.15
C GLY A 7 -51.52 33.04 -20.70
N PRO A 8 -52.49 32.99 -21.64
CA PRO A 8 -53.90 33.27 -21.37
C PRO A 8 -54.54 32.26 -20.41
N THR A 9 -55.40 32.75 -19.52
CA THR A 9 -56.05 31.93 -18.47
C THR A 9 -57.26 31.14 -19.01
N LEU A 10 -58.03 31.74 -19.92
CA LEU A 10 -59.29 31.19 -20.47
C LEU A 10 -59.43 31.40 -22.01
N ASP A 11 -58.37 31.87 -22.68
CA ASP A 11 -58.37 32.20 -24.11
C ASP A 11 -57.37 31.30 -24.89
N ALA A 12 -57.50 31.23 -26.22
CA ALA A 12 -56.67 30.36 -27.06
C ALA A 12 -55.25 30.94 -27.26
N GLY A 13 -54.24 30.27 -26.71
CA GLY A 13 -52.83 30.65 -26.88
C GLY A 13 -51.87 29.74 -26.12
N THR A 14 -50.56 29.92 -26.33
CA THR A 14 -49.51 29.13 -25.66
C THR A 14 -49.36 29.56 -24.21
N VAL A 15 -49.39 28.59 -23.30
CA VAL A 15 -49.16 28.79 -21.87
C VAL A 15 -47.86 28.11 -21.47
N ILE A 16 -46.94 28.86 -20.89
CA ILE A 16 -45.71 28.37 -20.27
C ILE A 16 -45.95 28.32 -18.77
N ILE A 17 -45.68 27.18 -18.16
CA ILE A 17 -45.79 26.98 -16.72
C ILE A 17 -44.40 26.65 -16.20
N GLU A 18 -43.77 27.62 -15.55
CA GLU A 18 -42.51 27.41 -14.87
C GLU A 18 -42.79 26.69 -13.54
N LYS A 19 -42.28 25.45 -13.46
CA LYS A 19 -42.19 24.69 -12.21
C LYS A 19 -40.73 24.73 -11.77
N GLU A 20 -40.45 25.29 -10.59
CA GLU A 20 -39.19 24.96 -9.93
C GLU A 20 -39.16 23.48 -9.55
N SER A 21 -37.98 22.87 -9.69
CA SER A 21 -37.76 21.47 -9.34
C SER A 21 -37.95 21.24 -7.84
N GLU A 22 -38.57 20.11 -7.50
CA GLU A 22 -38.72 19.66 -6.13
C GLU A 22 -37.32 19.37 -5.53
N LYS A 23 -36.95 20.12 -4.49
CA LYS A 23 -35.66 19.98 -3.81
C LYS A 23 -35.63 18.63 -3.11
N THR A 24 -34.87 17.68 -3.65
CA THR A 24 -34.88 16.27 -3.22
C THR A 24 -33.61 15.97 -2.44
N ILE A 25 -33.76 15.33 -1.28
CA ILE A 25 -32.66 14.80 -0.47
C ILE A 25 -32.14 13.53 -1.16
N THR A 26 -30.86 13.51 -1.55
CA THR A 26 -30.23 12.34 -2.16
C THR A 26 -29.81 11.36 -1.08
N ALA A 27 -30.07 10.06 -1.27
CA ALA A 27 -29.57 9.03 -0.38
C ALA A 27 -28.04 8.99 -0.35
N SER A 28 -27.47 8.86 0.86
CA SER A 28 -26.03 8.64 1.05
C SER A 28 -25.69 7.16 0.97
N GLN A 29 -24.41 6.86 0.82
CA GLN A 29 -23.90 5.50 0.79
C GLN A 29 -24.14 4.77 2.13
N LEU A 30 -24.29 3.44 2.05
CA LEU A 30 -24.42 2.54 3.20
C LEU A 30 -23.20 1.62 3.30
N GLY A 31 -22.86 1.20 4.52
CA GLY A 31 -21.77 0.27 4.77
C GLY A 31 -20.37 0.86 4.68
N THR A 32 -20.21 2.18 4.88
CA THR A 32 -18.90 2.83 4.87
C THR A 32 -18.12 2.48 6.14
N THR A 33 -16.89 2.01 5.96
CA THR A 33 -16.00 1.58 7.05
C THR A 33 -14.64 2.26 6.90
N GLY A 34 -13.99 2.63 8.00
CA GLY A 34 -12.68 3.30 7.99
C GLY A 34 -11.66 2.62 8.92
N TYR A 35 -10.49 2.24 8.40
CA TYR A 35 -9.42 1.66 9.23
C TYR A 35 -8.11 2.43 9.13
N ALA A 36 -7.38 2.47 10.24
CA ALA A 36 -5.99 2.91 10.28
C ALA A 36 -5.09 1.77 10.76
N GLY A 37 -3.91 1.63 10.15
CA GLY A 37 -2.91 0.64 10.57
C GLY A 37 -1.87 0.40 9.48
N LEU A 38 -1.08 -0.67 9.65
CA LEU A 38 -0.01 -0.99 8.71
C LEU A 38 -0.56 -1.76 7.50
N LEU A 39 -0.12 -1.34 6.33
CA LEU A 39 -0.45 -1.91 5.02
C LEU A 39 0.85 -2.10 4.23
N ASP A 40 0.84 -3.10 3.36
CA ASP A 40 1.96 -3.46 2.48
C ASP A 40 2.40 -2.30 1.58
N ARG A 41 1.40 -1.64 0.94
CA ARG A 41 1.62 -0.47 0.10
C ARG A 41 0.47 0.53 0.16
N GLY A 42 0.62 1.62 -0.58
CA GLY A 42 -0.33 2.70 -0.69
C GLY A 42 0.23 4.01 -0.14
N LYS A 43 -0.47 5.12 -0.39
CA LYS A 43 -0.05 6.44 0.08
C LYS A 43 -0.05 6.46 1.62
N VAL A 44 1.09 6.79 2.21
CA VAL A 44 1.29 6.89 3.66
C VAL A 44 0.59 8.13 4.21
N GLY A 45 -0.10 7.98 5.35
CA GLY A 45 -0.75 9.11 6.04
C GLY A 45 -1.73 9.87 5.15
N LYS A 46 -2.38 9.18 4.20
CA LYS A 46 -3.37 9.72 3.27
C LYS A 46 -4.55 8.78 3.15
N LEU A 47 -5.73 9.35 2.90
CA LEU A 47 -6.95 8.59 2.69
C LEU A 47 -6.85 7.72 1.42
N ILE A 48 -7.03 6.42 1.58
CA ILE A 48 -7.11 5.42 0.51
C ILE A 48 -8.55 4.90 0.46
N THR A 49 -9.24 5.13 -0.64
CA THR A 49 -10.63 4.68 -0.83
C THR A 49 -10.68 3.45 -1.72
N THR A 50 -11.36 2.41 -1.25
CA THR A 50 -11.55 1.13 -1.97
C THR A 50 -13.03 0.79 -2.02
N VAL A 51 -13.50 0.37 -3.19
CA VAL A 51 -14.91 0.04 -3.48
C VAL A 51 -15.12 -1.43 -3.86
N SER A 52 -14.05 -2.23 -3.80
CA SER A 52 -14.09 -3.67 -4.04
C SER A 52 -12.84 -4.34 -3.49
N LYS A 53 -12.90 -5.67 -3.30
CA LYS A 53 -11.73 -6.48 -2.94
C LYS A 53 -10.59 -6.36 -3.96
N ARG A 54 -10.89 -6.25 -5.26
CA ARG A 54 -9.88 -6.03 -6.30
C ARG A 54 -9.21 -4.67 -6.16
N ALA A 55 -9.98 -3.61 -5.91
CA ALA A 55 -9.45 -2.27 -5.69
C ALA A 55 -8.59 -2.20 -4.41
N LEU A 56 -8.98 -2.93 -3.36
CA LEU A 56 -8.18 -3.09 -2.15
C LEU A 56 -6.79 -3.66 -2.47
N LEU A 57 -6.73 -4.85 -3.06
CA LEU A 57 -5.45 -5.51 -3.40
C LEU A 57 -4.58 -4.64 -4.32
N LYS A 58 -5.21 -3.96 -5.30
CA LYS A 58 -4.52 -3.04 -6.19
C LYS A 58 -3.86 -1.88 -5.42
N LYS A 59 -4.59 -1.23 -4.50
CA LYS A 59 -4.12 -0.02 -3.82
C LYS A 59 -3.29 -0.26 -2.56
N THR A 60 -3.51 -1.37 -1.85
CA THR A 60 -2.91 -1.60 -0.53
C THR A 60 -2.05 -2.85 -0.43
N GLY A 61 -2.02 -3.68 -1.47
CA GLY A 61 -1.13 -4.84 -1.54
C GLY A 61 -1.61 -6.08 -0.79
N GLY A 62 -0.63 -6.88 -0.37
CA GLY A 62 -0.75 -8.23 0.14
C GLY A 62 -1.14 -8.35 1.62
N PHE A 63 -0.95 -9.55 2.15
CA PHE A 63 -0.84 -9.75 3.60
C PHE A 63 0.59 -9.42 4.02
N ILE A 64 0.75 -8.83 5.21
CA ILE A 64 2.06 -8.63 5.83
C ILE A 64 2.09 -9.33 7.19
N PRO A 65 3.25 -9.83 7.65
CA PRO A 65 3.37 -10.54 8.93
C PRO A 65 3.14 -9.62 10.13
N ASP A 66 3.62 -8.39 10.07
CA ASP A 66 3.60 -7.44 11.20
C ASP A 66 2.22 -6.77 11.39
N SER A 67 1.21 -7.11 10.59
CA SER A 67 -0.14 -6.54 10.69
C SER A 67 -1.24 -7.53 10.33
N VAL A 68 -2.39 -7.36 11.01
CA VAL A 68 -3.64 -8.08 10.73
C VAL A 68 -4.71 -7.18 10.11
N LEU A 69 -4.38 -5.92 9.82
CA LEU A 69 -5.27 -5.01 9.11
C LEU A 69 -5.60 -5.52 7.69
N PRO A 70 -4.64 -6.02 6.87
CA PRO A 70 -4.97 -6.58 5.57
C PRO A 70 -5.94 -7.77 5.64
N ASP A 71 -5.84 -8.61 6.67
CA ASP A 71 -6.80 -9.69 6.93
C ASP A 71 -8.20 -9.15 7.16
N ASN A 72 -8.33 -8.14 8.02
CA ASN A 72 -9.61 -7.51 8.35
C ASN A 72 -10.23 -6.75 7.17
N ALA A 73 -9.41 -6.09 6.36
CA ALA A 73 -9.86 -5.39 5.15
C ALA A 73 -10.40 -6.37 4.09
N ARG A 74 -9.78 -7.57 3.96
CA ARG A 74 -10.29 -8.62 3.08
C ARG A 74 -11.56 -9.26 3.63
N ASP A 75 -11.60 -9.54 4.94
CA ASP A 75 -12.77 -10.09 5.61
C ASP A 75 -13.99 -9.17 5.50
N PHE A 76 -13.79 -7.85 5.54
CA PHE A 76 -14.83 -6.88 5.27
C PHE A 76 -15.51 -7.17 3.93
N TRP A 77 -14.74 -7.29 2.84
CA TRP A 77 -15.30 -7.57 1.51
C TRP A 77 -15.91 -8.95 1.39
N ASP A 78 -15.31 -9.95 2.03
CA ASP A 78 -15.81 -11.33 1.99
C ASP A 78 -17.15 -11.49 2.73
N HIS A 79 -17.40 -10.66 3.75
CA HIS A 79 -18.65 -10.67 4.52
C HIS A 79 -19.66 -9.61 4.06
N SER A 80 -19.21 -8.56 3.35
CA SER A 80 -20.08 -7.53 2.80
C SER A 80 -20.78 -7.94 1.51
N ASP A 81 -20.30 -9.00 0.85
CA ASP A 81 -20.85 -9.48 -0.42
C ASP A 81 -20.85 -8.36 -1.48
N GLY A 82 -19.77 -7.55 -1.48
CA GLY A 82 -19.59 -6.38 -2.34
C GLY A 82 -20.32 -5.11 -1.88
N ALA A 83 -20.95 -5.11 -0.70
CA ALA A 83 -21.55 -3.90 -0.13
C ALA A 83 -20.49 -2.96 0.47
N GLY A 84 -20.79 -1.66 0.45
CA GLY A 84 -20.05 -0.65 1.20
C GLY A 84 -18.83 -0.06 0.49
N THR A 85 -18.14 0.80 1.23
CA THR A 85 -16.85 1.41 0.87
C THR A 85 -15.91 1.20 2.05
N LEU A 86 -14.66 0.86 1.75
CA LEU A 86 -13.62 0.76 2.76
C LEU A 86 -12.59 1.87 2.56
N LEU A 87 -12.47 2.70 3.58
CA LEU A 87 -11.53 3.81 3.72
C LEU A 87 -10.35 3.34 4.57
N LEU A 88 -9.13 3.64 4.14
CA LEU A 88 -7.91 3.18 4.80
C LEU A 88 -6.92 4.33 4.95
N VAL A 89 -6.21 4.37 6.08
CA VAL A 89 -5.04 5.22 6.28
C VAL A 89 -3.87 4.31 6.64
N ARG A 90 -2.86 4.29 5.76
CA ARG A 90 -1.62 3.54 5.99
C ARG A 90 -0.73 4.29 6.98
N ILE A 91 -0.26 3.59 7.99
CA ILE A 91 0.67 4.10 9.01
C ILE A 91 2.06 3.48 8.80
N THR A 92 3.09 4.32 8.94
CA THR A 92 4.52 4.00 8.95
C THR A 92 5.20 4.89 10.01
N ASP A 93 6.47 4.63 10.30
CA ASP A 93 7.35 5.42 11.17
C ASP A 93 7.92 6.68 10.48
N GLY A 94 7.49 6.95 9.23
CA GLY A 94 7.95 8.06 8.40
C GLY A 94 9.29 7.86 7.69
N ASN A 95 9.93 6.68 7.84
CA ASN A 95 11.19 6.34 7.18
C ASN A 95 11.01 5.47 5.94
N GLU A 96 9.79 5.26 5.45
CA GLU A 96 9.56 4.43 4.27
C GLU A 96 10.34 4.95 3.05
N LYS A 97 10.93 4.03 2.27
CA LYS A 97 11.64 4.36 1.02
C LYS A 97 10.90 3.77 -0.17
N VAL A 98 10.81 4.55 -1.24
CA VAL A 98 10.36 4.07 -2.55
C VAL A 98 11.45 3.20 -3.17
N ALA A 99 11.06 2.07 -3.75
CA ALA A 99 11.96 1.32 -4.61
C ALA A 99 12.23 2.14 -5.88
N THR A 100 13.46 2.15 -6.38
CA THR A 100 13.86 2.97 -7.53
C THR A 100 14.63 2.15 -8.56
N LEU A 101 14.60 2.61 -9.80
CA LEU A 101 15.42 2.13 -10.90
C LEU A 101 15.74 3.28 -11.84
N ASP A 102 17.03 3.54 -12.04
CA ASP A 102 17.50 4.47 -13.07
C ASP A 102 17.66 3.70 -14.39
N VAL A 103 17.06 4.25 -15.44
CA VAL A 103 17.07 3.70 -16.80
C VAL A 103 17.88 4.63 -17.68
N TYR A 104 18.66 4.04 -18.57
CA TYR A 104 19.69 4.75 -19.31
C TYR A 104 19.45 4.76 -20.82
N ASP A 105 20.06 5.71 -21.52
CA ASP A 105 20.00 5.89 -22.98
C ASP A 105 20.69 4.74 -23.75
N ARG A 106 20.57 4.77 -25.08
CA ARG A 106 21.08 3.74 -26.03
C ARG A 106 22.45 4.11 -26.59
N LYS A 107 23.36 4.65 -25.77
CA LYS A 107 24.71 5.04 -26.20
C LYS A 107 25.79 4.10 -25.66
N THR A 108 26.99 4.19 -26.23
CA THR A 108 28.17 3.43 -25.75
C THR A 108 28.53 3.83 -24.33
N VAL A 109 28.49 5.14 -24.04
CA VAL A 109 28.62 5.69 -22.70
C VAL A 109 27.23 6.20 -22.31
N ARG A 110 26.63 5.54 -21.33
CA ARG A 110 25.19 5.68 -21.06
C ARG A 110 24.92 6.82 -20.09
N ASN A 111 23.86 7.58 -20.37
CA ASN A 111 23.34 8.63 -19.48
C ASN A 111 21.97 8.24 -18.93
N LYS A 112 21.63 8.71 -17.73
CA LYS A 112 20.29 8.51 -17.16
C LYS A 112 19.26 9.29 -17.98
N VAL A 113 18.17 8.63 -18.33
CA VAL A 113 17.05 9.23 -19.07
C VAL A 113 15.76 9.21 -18.29
N ILE A 114 15.51 8.13 -17.53
CA ILE A 114 14.28 7.97 -16.77
C ILE A 114 14.64 7.43 -15.40
N ARG A 115 14.04 8.01 -14.36
CA ARG A 115 13.93 7.36 -13.06
C ARG A 115 12.55 6.76 -12.90
N VAL A 116 12.50 5.48 -12.58
CA VAL A 116 11.29 4.74 -12.22
C VAL A 116 11.27 4.59 -10.72
N ASP A 117 10.34 5.28 -10.06
CA ASP A 117 10.08 5.10 -8.63
C ASP A 117 8.84 4.24 -8.44
N ALA A 118 8.83 3.35 -7.45
CA ALA A 118 7.59 2.78 -6.95
C ALA A 118 6.66 3.92 -6.49
N LYS A 119 5.34 3.75 -6.69
CA LYS A 119 4.37 4.85 -6.45
C LYS A 119 4.39 5.36 -5.01
N ASN A 120 4.76 4.50 -4.07
CA ASN A 120 4.80 4.77 -2.64
C ASN A 120 5.86 3.90 -1.97
N GLY A 121 6.33 4.33 -0.80
CA GLY A 121 7.37 3.62 -0.06
C GLY A 121 6.95 2.22 0.36
N GLY A 122 7.88 1.28 0.34
CA GLY A 122 7.66 -0.08 0.79
C GLY A 122 8.53 -1.12 0.10
N SER A 123 8.76 -2.22 0.80
CA SER A 123 9.52 -3.38 0.33
C SER A 123 8.84 -4.11 -0.83
N TRP A 124 7.52 -3.93 -1.02
CA TRP A 124 6.72 -4.52 -2.12
C TRP A 124 7.25 -4.25 -3.54
N GLY A 125 8.01 -3.15 -3.71
CA GLY A 125 8.58 -2.76 -5.00
C GLY A 125 9.93 -3.40 -5.30
N SER A 126 10.63 -3.91 -4.30
CA SER A 126 12.01 -4.40 -4.41
C SER A 126 12.03 -5.92 -4.45
N LYS A 127 12.86 -6.53 -5.32
CA LYS A 127 13.10 -7.98 -5.36
C LYS A 127 14.26 -8.42 -4.45
N ARG A 128 15.33 -7.64 -4.46
CA ARG A 128 16.61 -7.97 -3.81
C ARG A 128 17.39 -6.68 -3.61
N ASP A 129 17.48 -6.21 -2.38
CA ASP A 129 18.54 -5.27 -2.02
C ASP A 129 19.75 -6.13 -1.67
N CYS A 130 20.78 -6.09 -2.49
CA CYS A 130 22.01 -6.83 -2.23
C CYS A 130 23.05 -5.84 -1.71
N GLN A 131 23.52 -6.05 -0.49
CA GLN A 131 24.70 -5.35 0.02
C GLN A 131 25.83 -6.36 0.16
N VAL A 132 27.00 -5.98 -0.31
CA VAL A 132 28.21 -6.78 -0.18
C VAL A 132 29.11 -6.06 0.81
N ALA A 133 29.54 -6.77 1.85
CA ALA A 133 30.40 -6.23 2.89
C ALA A 133 31.61 -7.13 3.09
N ASP A 134 32.78 -6.52 3.18
CA ASP A 134 33.99 -7.22 3.63
C ASP A 134 33.95 -7.32 5.17
N LEU A 135 34.22 -8.51 5.71
CA LEU A 135 34.49 -8.67 7.14
C LEU A 135 35.98 -8.48 7.38
N ALA A 136 36.35 -7.90 8.51
CA ALA A 136 37.73 -7.92 8.95
C ALA A 136 38.13 -9.36 9.33
N ALA A 137 39.43 -9.66 9.23
CA ALA A 137 39.97 -10.93 9.74
C ALA A 137 39.58 -11.11 11.23
N VAL A 138 39.02 -12.29 11.56
CA VAL A 138 38.61 -12.76 12.91
C VAL A 138 39.59 -12.30 13.99
N PRO A 139 39.11 -11.77 15.15
CA PRO A 139 37.86 -12.11 15.83
C PRO A 139 36.89 -10.94 16.09
N GLY A 140 36.92 -9.88 15.28
CA GLY A 140 36.20 -8.63 15.60
C GLY A 140 34.72 -8.54 15.18
N ASP A 141 34.30 -9.29 14.16
CA ASP A 141 33.04 -9.02 13.42
C ASP A 141 32.00 -10.15 13.49
N ILE A 142 32.35 -11.35 13.96
CA ILE A 142 31.37 -12.38 14.36
C ILE A 142 31.54 -12.61 15.85
N THR A 143 30.69 -11.98 16.65
CA THR A 143 30.81 -11.91 18.12
C THR A 143 30.09 -13.05 18.83
N ALA A 144 29.11 -13.70 18.17
CA ALA A 144 28.40 -14.89 18.63
C ALA A 144 27.88 -15.71 17.44
N GLU A 145 27.45 -16.96 17.68
CA GLU A 145 26.85 -17.82 16.63
C GLU A 145 25.57 -17.24 16.01
N THR A 146 24.99 -16.20 16.61
CA THR A 146 23.75 -15.56 16.17
C THR A 146 23.94 -14.10 15.74
N THR A 147 25.15 -13.55 15.78
CA THR A 147 25.39 -12.12 15.54
C THR A 147 26.61 -11.85 14.69
N VAL A 148 26.43 -10.98 13.70
CA VAL A 148 27.50 -10.45 12.84
C VAL A 148 27.46 -8.93 12.87
N ASP A 149 28.60 -8.32 13.16
CA ASP A 149 28.81 -6.88 13.17
C ASP A 149 29.58 -6.45 11.93
N LEU A 150 28.92 -5.72 11.04
CA LEU A 150 29.51 -5.24 9.79
C LEU A 150 30.00 -3.79 9.92
N PRO A 151 31.11 -3.41 9.29
CA PRO A 151 31.53 -2.01 9.21
C PRO A 151 30.45 -1.15 8.53
N ILE A 152 30.46 0.17 8.79
CA ILE A 152 29.47 1.10 8.22
C ILE A 152 29.47 0.99 6.68
N LEU A 153 28.35 0.54 6.14
CA LEU A 153 28.09 0.56 4.71
C LEU A 153 27.72 2.00 4.31
N PHE A 154 28.15 2.44 3.12
CA PHE A 154 28.00 3.84 2.69
C PHE A 154 26.52 4.27 2.62
N THR A 155 25.61 3.31 2.46
CA THR A 155 24.16 3.52 2.49
C THR A 155 23.62 3.22 3.89
N PRO A 156 22.98 4.20 4.57
CA PRO A 156 22.35 3.96 5.86
C PRO A 156 21.33 2.83 5.80
N ILE A 157 21.47 1.87 6.70
CA ILE A 157 20.55 0.75 6.90
C ILE A 157 19.54 1.14 7.98
N PHE A 158 18.26 0.88 7.71
CA PHE A 158 17.21 1.03 8.72
C PHE A 158 17.04 -0.23 9.55
N LYS A 159 16.49 -0.06 10.75
CA LYS A 159 16.14 -1.19 11.62
C LYS A 159 15.26 -2.17 10.86
N ASP A 160 15.60 -3.46 10.94
CA ASP A 160 14.89 -4.57 10.32
C ASP A 160 14.66 -4.46 8.80
N GLN A 161 15.37 -3.58 8.10
CA GLN A 161 15.32 -3.48 6.63
C GLN A 161 15.63 -4.82 5.94
N PHE A 162 16.49 -5.64 6.54
CA PHE A 162 16.92 -6.95 6.03
C PHE A 162 16.31 -8.11 6.83
N LYS A 163 15.31 -7.87 7.69
CA LYS A 163 14.61 -8.93 8.44
C LYS A 163 13.95 -9.91 7.47
N GLY A 164 14.16 -11.21 7.71
CA GLY A 164 13.82 -12.29 6.79
C GLY A 164 14.86 -12.54 5.70
N GLY A 165 15.80 -11.62 5.49
CA GLY A 165 16.93 -11.70 4.55
C GLY A 165 17.89 -12.85 4.79
N THR A 166 18.97 -12.87 4.04
CA THR A 166 20.02 -13.87 4.20
C THR A 166 21.41 -13.26 4.23
N ILE A 167 22.29 -13.82 5.06
CA ILE A 167 23.73 -13.58 5.00
C ILE A 167 24.38 -14.82 4.41
N THR A 168 25.09 -14.67 3.30
CA THR A 168 25.83 -15.75 2.64
C THR A 168 27.34 -15.47 2.70
N PHE A 169 28.11 -16.44 3.19
CA PHE A 169 29.56 -16.40 3.09
C PHE A 169 29.99 -16.66 1.64
N THR A 170 30.69 -15.71 1.03
CA THR A 170 30.95 -15.71 -0.42
C THR A 170 31.86 -16.87 -0.85
N GLU A 171 32.85 -17.25 -0.03
CA GLU A 171 33.76 -18.36 -0.34
C GLU A 171 33.13 -19.76 -0.11
N THR A 172 32.30 -19.92 0.92
CA THR A 172 31.75 -21.24 1.30
C THR A 172 30.34 -21.50 0.74
N GLY A 173 29.62 -20.45 0.35
CA GLY A 173 28.22 -20.51 -0.09
C GLY A 173 27.21 -20.79 1.03
N ILE A 174 27.67 -20.89 2.29
CA ILE A 174 26.81 -21.16 3.45
C ILE A 174 25.96 -19.92 3.75
N THR A 175 24.68 -20.13 4.03
CA THR A 175 23.67 -19.07 4.14
C THR A 175 22.90 -19.15 5.46
N TYR A 176 22.68 -18.01 6.12
CA TYR A 176 21.92 -17.87 7.37
C TYR A 176 20.76 -16.89 7.18
N GLU A 177 19.60 -17.17 7.78
CA GLU A 177 18.44 -16.27 7.77
C GLU A 177 18.62 -15.13 8.78
N ILE A 178 18.36 -13.89 8.36
CA ILE A 178 18.39 -12.70 9.19
C ILE A 178 17.06 -12.58 9.93
N ILE A 179 17.09 -12.52 11.25
CA ILE A 179 15.90 -12.32 12.09
C ILE A 179 15.68 -10.84 12.41
N ALA A 180 16.76 -10.07 12.52
CA ALA A 180 16.72 -8.64 12.80
C ALA A 180 18.02 -7.97 12.34
N ASN A 181 17.97 -6.68 12.11
CA ASN A 181 19.18 -5.87 11.95
C ASN A 181 19.00 -4.51 12.63
N ASP A 182 20.08 -3.99 13.20
CA ASP A 182 20.06 -2.67 13.81
C ASP A 182 20.12 -1.56 12.75
N LYS A 183 19.68 -0.36 13.14
CA LYS A 183 19.87 0.86 12.34
C LYS A 183 21.36 1.24 12.36
N SER A 184 21.89 1.68 11.23
CA SER A 184 23.32 2.05 11.11
C SER A 184 23.65 3.48 11.57
N ASP A 185 22.68 4.24 12.11
CA ASP A 185 22.81 5.67 12.40
C ASP A 185 23.58 5.92 13.72
N GLY A 186 24.68 6.68 13.64
CA GLY A 186 25.52 7.03 14.78
C GLY A 186 26.37 5.87 15.36
N ALA A 187 26.31 4.67 14.76
CA ALA A 187 27.02 3.49 15.21
C ALA A 187 28.29 3.22 14.38
N ALA A 188 29.34 2.68 15.01
CA ALA A 188 30.59 2.31 14.34
C ALA A 188 30.46 1.02 13.49
N LYS A 189 29.39 0.25 13.72
CA LYS A 189 29.07 -1.03 13.06
C LYS A 189 27.55 -1.20 12.97
N THR A 190 27.08 -2.05 12.05
CA THR A 190 25.69 -2.51 11.98
C THR A 190 25.60 -3.97 12.38
N THR A 191 24.81 -4.28 13.40
CA THR A 191 24.64 -5.64 13.90
C THR A 191 23.47 -6.33 13.20
N PHE A 192 23.74 -7.52 12.66
CA PHE A 192 22.75 -8.43 12.12
C PHE A 192 22.57 -9.60 13.07
N THR A 193 21.34 -9.87 13.44
CA THR A 193 20.97 -11.07 14.20
C THR A 193 20.45 -12.12 13.24
N VAL A 194 21.09 -13.28 13.22
CA VAL A 194 20.67 -14.42 12.38
C VAL A 194 19.95 -15.48 13.21
N ALA A 195 19.20 -16.36 12.55
CA ALA A 195 18.58 -17.51 13.16
C ALA A 195 19.63 -18.37 13.87
N ALA A 196 19.25 -18.89 15.04
CA ALA A 196 20.13 -19.72 15.84
C ALA A 196 20.47 -21.02 15.10
N ASP A 197 21.59 -21.01 14.38
CA ASP A 197 22.27 -22.20 13.89
C ASP A 197 23.65 -22.32 14.57
N SER A 198 24.16 -23.54 14.68
CA SER A 198 25.15 -23.91 15.70
C SER A 198 26.62 -23.66 15.29
N LYS A 199 26.89 -22.99 14.16
CA LYS A 199 28.22 -23.05 13.51
C LYS A 199 28.70 -21.80 12.75
N MET A 200 28.02 -20.66 12.85
CA MET A 200 28.39 -19.44 12.12
C MET A 200 29.87 -19.03 12.30
N VAL A 201 30.40 -19.13 13.52
CA VAL A 201 31.82 -18.83 13.81
C VAL A 201 32.76 -19.85 13.16
N THR A 202 32.36 -21.12 13.15
CA THR A 202 33.15 -22.22 12.57
C THR A 202 33.20 -22.13 11.04
N ASP A 203 32.07 -21.82 10.42
CA ASP A 203 31.92 -21.76 8.97
C ASP A 203 32.67 -20.56 8.35
N PHE A 204 32.87 -19.48 9.13
CA PHE A 204 33.65 -18.32 8.73
C PHE A 204 35.18 -18.55 8.77
N GLY A 205 35.68 -19.27 9.77
CA GLY A 205 37.12 -19.47 10.02
C GLY A 205 37.87 -20.36 9.01
N ALA A 206 37.22 -20.82 7.94
CA ALA A 206 37.79 -21.72 6.93
C ALA A 206 38.33 -20.99 5.67
N GLY A 207 38.10 -19.67 5.55
CA GLY A 207 38.38 -18.88 4.34
C GLY A 207 39.64 -18.02 4.38
N THR A 208 40.10 -17.55 3.21
CA THR A 208 41.27 -16.64 3.06
C THR A 208 40.91 -15.20 2.70
N ASP A 209 39.67 -14.94 2.28
CA ASP A 209 39.10 -13.59 2.10
C ASP A 209 37.67 -13.55 2.67
N PRO A 210 37.44 -12.96 3.86
CA PRO A 210 36.18 -13.10 4.56
C PRO A 210 35.10 -12.12 4.04
N GLU A 211 34.54 -12.36 2.86
CA GLU A 211 33.47 -11.52 2.27
C GLU A 211 32.07 -12.10 2.57
N VAL A 212 31.13 -11.28 3.04
CA VAL A 212 29.71 -11.64 3.16
C VAL A 212 28.85 -10.90 2.15
N THR A 213 27.95 -11.65 1.55
CA THR A 213 26.85 -11.09 0.78
C THR A 213 25.61 -11.05 1.66
N ILE A 214 25.12 -9.86 1.94
CA ILE A 214 23.83 -9.64 2.59
C ILE A 214 22.80 -9.47 1.47
N ARG A 215 21.81 -10.34 1.47
CA ARG A 215 20.67 -10.18 0.57
C ARG A 215 19.45 -9.88 1.42
N ASN A 216 18.83 -8.75 1.14
CA ASN A 216 17.45 -8.57 1.54
C ASN A 216 16.65 -9.66 0.81
N LYS A 217 15.86 -10.38 1.58
CA LYS A 217 14.88 -11.29 1.02
C LYS A 217 13.71 -10.40 0.67
N ALA A 218 13.63 -9.93 -0.57
CA ALA A 218 12.30 -9.90 -1.15
C ALA A 218 11.99 -11.32 -1.61
N LEU A 219 11.66 -12.12 -0.62
CA LEU A 219 10.59 -13.06 -0.77
C LEU A 219 9.48 -12.38 0.01
N ASP A 220 8.26 -12.50 -0.49
CA ASP A 220 7.14 -12.42 0.41
C ASP A 220 7.40 -13.36 1.61
N THR A 221 6.61 -13.16 2.65
CA THR A 221 6.69 -13.93 3.89
C THR A 221 6.42 -15.44 3.68
N PHE A 222 6.26 -15.90 2.43
CA PHE A 222 5.65 -17.17 2.04
C PHE A 222 6.37 -17.92 0.90
N GLY A 223 7.48 -17.38 0.37
CA GLY A 223 8.36 -18.03 -0.62
C GLY A 223 8.24 -17.55 -2.07
N GLU A 224 7.38 -16.57 -2.38
CA GLU A 224 7.21 -15.95 -3.70
C GLU A 224 7.82 -14.55 -3.71
N VAL A 225 8.57 -14.16 -4.74
CA VAL A 225 9.24 -12.86 -4.71
C VAL A 225 8.28 -11.71 -5.02
N GLN A 226 7.95 -10.89 -4.01
CA GLN A 226 7.28 -9.61 -4.27
C GLN A 226 8.26 -8.63 -4.91
N HIS A 227 7.91 -8.10 -6.08
CA HIS A 227 8.76 -7.13 -6.76
C HIS A 227 8.03 -6.39 -7.86
N LEU A 228 8.45 -5.14 -8.10
CA LEU A 228 8.16 -4.44 -9.33
C LEU A 228 9.27 -4.66 -10.35
N ALA A 229 8.85 -4.97 -11.57
CA ALA A 229 9.72 -5.04 -12.73
C ALA A 229 9.17 -4.15 -13.84
N VAL A 230 10.07 -3.57 -14.62
CA VAL A 230 9.73 -2.77 -15.79
C VAL A 230 10.42 -3.32 -17.04
N LEU A 231 9.68 -3.35 -18.13
CA LEU A 231 10.18 -3.74 -19.44
C LEU A 231 9.99 -2.57 -20.40
N PHE A 232 11.07 -2.12 -21.03
CA PHE A 232 11.01 -1.13 -22.10
C PHE A 232 11.07 -1.83 -23.45
N LYS A 233 10.18 -1.45 -24.37
CA LYS A 233 10.11 -2.00 -25.72
C LYS A 233 10.01 -0.90 -26.76
N ASP A 234 10.34 -1.19 -28.01
CA ASP A 234 10.04 -0.25 -29.09
C ASP A 234 8.55 -0.29 -29.42
N SER A 235 8.05 0.85 -29.91
CA SER A 235 6.71 0.93 -30.47
C SER A 235 6.58 -0.01 -31.68
N ALA A 236 5.44 -0.70 -31.80
CA ALA A 236 5.15 -1.51 -32.99
C ALA A 236 4.83 -0.65 -34.23
N ILE A 237 4.45 0.63 -34.02
CA ILE A 237 4.00 1.55 -35.06
C ILE A 237 5.13 2.47 -35.52
N ALA A 238 5.87 3.06 -34.57
CA ALA A 238 6.95 4.01 -34.80
C ALA A 238 8.22 3.59 -34.06
N PRO A 239 8.84 2.45 -34.42
CA PRO A 239 9.95 1.82 -33.69
C PRO A 239 11.26 2.63 -33.69
N SER A 240 11.35 3.74 -34.44
CA SER A 240 12.53 4.62 -34.48
C SER A 240 12.39 5.86 -33.59
N THR A 241 11.18 6.25 -33.22
CA THR A 241 10.90 7.51 -32.49
C THR A 241 10.11 7.30 -31.21
N LYS A 242 9.28 6.25 -31.13
CA LYS A 242 8.44 5.91 -29.97
C LYS A 242 8.84 4.58 -29.34
N TRP A 243 8.41 4.40 -28.11
CA TRP A 243 8.70 3.24 -27.27
C TRP A 243 7.52 2.96 -26.34
N GLY A 244 7.54 1.84 -25.62
CA GLY A 244 6.52 1.47 -24.66
C GLY A 244 7.13 0.95 -23.37
N VAL A 245 6.32 0.93 -22.31
CA VAL A 245 6.67 0.38 -21.00
C VAL A 245 5.61 -0.61 -20.54
N GLU A 246 6.05 -1.72 -19.99
CA GLU A 246 5.22 -2.65 -19.23
C GLU A 246 5.69 -2.67 -17.79
N ILE A 247 4.74 -2.71 -16.86
CA ILE A 247 4.98 -2.81 -15.42
C ILE A 247 4.42 -4.15 -14.96
N TRP A 248 5.28 -4.91 -14.32
CA TRP A 248 5.01 -6.24 -13.82
C TRP A 248 5.11 -6.22 -12.30
N LEU A 249 4.16 -6.86 -11.63
CA LEU A 249 4.17 -7.07 -10.19
C LEU A 249 4.12 -8.57 -9.95
N ASN A 250 5.15 -9.14 -9.33
CA ASN A 250 5.23 -10.57 -9.03
C ASN A 250 5.01 -11.43 -10.29
N ASP A 251 5.68 -11.05 -11.38
CA ASP A 251 5.56 -11.70 -12.70
C ASP A 251 4.16 -11.66 -13.35
N GLU A 252 3.21 -10.88 -12.81
CA GLU A 252 1.94 -10.54 -13.45
C GLU A 252 1.99 -9.15 -14.09
N LEU A 253 1.57 -9.04 -15.35
CA LEU A 253 1.46 -7.75 -16.04
C LEU A 253 0.31 -6.93 -15.42
N VAL A 254 0.64 -5.77 -14.84
CA VAL A 254 -0.35 -4.95 -14.12
C VAL A 254 -0.65 -3.61 -14.79
N PHE A 255 0.26 -3.11 -15.64
CA PHE A 255 0.11 -1.86 -16.36
C PHE A 255 0.96 -1.85 -17.62
N GLU A 256 0.45 -1.26 -18.69
CA GLU A 256 1.17 -1.15 -19.96
C GLU A 256 0.82 0.16 -20.66
N GLN A 257 1.82 0.77 -21.29
CA GLN A 257 1.66 1.84 -22.27
C GLN A 257 2.53 1.51 -23.49
N ALA A 258 1.91 1.28 -24.64
CA ALA A 258 2.62 0.80 -25.84
C ALA A 258 3.26 1.91 -26.68
N GLU A 259 2.81 3.16 -26.51
CA GLU A 259 3.19 4.30 -27.35
C GLU A 259 3.53 5.52 -26.48
N LEU A 260 4.82 5.76 -26.29
CA LEU A 260 5.40 6.81 -25.47
C LEU A 260 6.48 7.57 -26.26
N SER A 261 6.62 8.85 -25.95
CA SER A 261 7.60 9.76 -26.53
C SER A 261 8.50 10.34 -25.44
N SER A 262 9.76 10.58 -25.78
CA SER A 262 10.73 11.28 -24.92
C SER A 262 10.72 12.80 -25.14
N ASP A 263 9.92 13.32 -26.08
CA ASP A 263 9.76 14.76 -26.32
C ASP A 263 8.68 15.35 -25.39
N PRO A 264 9.01 16.31 -24.51
CA PRO A 264 8.04 16.98 -23.63
C PRO A 264 6.90 17.70 -24.35
N ASN A 265 7.03 17.98 -25.64
CA ASN A 265 5.99 18.64 -26.43
C ASN A 265 5.05 17.66 -27.16
N ASP A 266 5.34 16.37 -27.11
CA ASP A 266 4.48 15.33 -27.68
C ASP A 266 3.33 15.00 -26.73
N VAL A 267 2.15 14.74 -27.28
CA VAL A 267 0.98 14.29 -26.50
C VAL A 267 1.22 12.93 -25.83
N ASP A 268 2.15 12.14 -26.37
CA ASP A 268 2.57 10.86 -25.82
C ASP A 268 3.77 10.98 -24.88
N TYR A 269 4.10 12.18 -24.40
CA TYR A 269 5.19 12.39 -23.46
C TYR A 269 5.04 11.49 -22.23
N PHE A 270 6.06 10.67 -21.97
CA PHE A 270 5.95 9.54 -21.07
C PHE A 270 5.61 9.93 -19.62
N VAL A 271 6.13 11.07 -19.13
CA VAL A 271 5.85 11.55 -17.78
C VAL A 271 4.36 11.81 -17.62
N ASP A 272 3.76 12.55 -18.54
CA ASP A 272 2.34 12.90 -18.47
C ASP A 272 1.46 11.69 -18.72
N LYS A 273 1.77 10.91 -19.75
CA LYS A 273 0.94 9.76 -20.15
C LYS A 273 0.94 8.64 -19.11
N VAL A 274 2.06 8.36 -18.46
CA VAL A 274 2.14 7.31 -17.43
C VAL A 274 1.72 7.82 -16.05
N ASN A 275 2.15 9.01 -15.62
CA ASN A 275 1.88 9.47 -14.26
C ASN A 275 0.45 9.94 -14.04
N ASN A 276 -0.21 10.45 -15.09
CA ASN A 276 -1.60 10.92 -15.02
C ASN A 276 -2.63 9.83 -15.38
N ASP A 277 -2.19 8.63 -15.73
CA ASP A 277 -3.10 7.50 -15.95
C ASP A 277 -3.72 7.06 -14.61
N GLY A 278 -5.06 7.13 -14.50
CA GLY A 278 -5.80 6.73 -13.31
C GLY A 278 -5.70 5.25 -12.96
N ASN A 279 -5.20 4.41 -13.88
CA ASN A 279 -4.92 3.00 -13.63
C ASN A 279 -3.52 2.73 -13.08
N ASN A 280 -2.61 3.72 -13.09
CA ASN A 280 -1.26 3.58 -12.60
C ASN A 280 -1.17 3.78 -11.08
N GLU A 281 -1.21 2.66 -10.36
CA GLU A 281 -1.03 2.59 -8.90
C GLU A 281 0.38 2.10 -8.51
N TYR A 282 1.27 1.89 -9.49
CA TYR A 282 2.48 1.08 -9.32
C TYR A 282 3.77 1.89 -9.39
N VAL A 283 3.89 2.81 -10.35
CA VAL A 283 5.14 3.55 -10.58
C VAL A 283 4.92 5.04 -10.79
N LYS A 284 5.97 5.82 -10.60
CA LYS A 284 6.10 7.20 -11.02
C LYS A 284 7.35 7.30 -11.90
N LEU A 285 7.22 7.89 -13.07
CA LEU A 285 8.33 8.13 -13.98
C LEU A 285 8.79 9.58 -13.89
N THR A 286 10.09 9.80 -13.80
CA THR A 286 10.71 11.13 -13.80
C THR A 286 11.67 11.23 -14.97
N ASP A 287 11.60 12.33 -15.72
CA ASP A 287 12.57 12.63 -16.77
C ASP A 287 13.87 13.15 -16.15
N LEU A 288 14.97 12.50 -16.51
CA LEU A 288 16.32 12.85 -16.10
C LEU A 288 17.16 13.39 -17.26
N TRP A 289 16.66 13.35 -18.48
CA TRP A 289 17.42 13.73 -19.66
C TRP A 289 17.58 15.26 -19.75
N VAL A 290 18.82 15.69 -19.99
CA VAL A 290 19.15 17.10 -20.25
C VAL A 290 19.87 17.18 -21.60
N GLY A 291 19.20 17.75 -22.61
CA GLY A 291 19.78 17.94 -23.94
C GLY A 291 18.79 17.74 -25.08
N ALA A 292 19.29 17.71 -26.31
CA ALA A 292 18.46 17.47 -27.49
C ALA A 292 17.94 16.02 -27.54
N ILE A 293 16.68 15.84 -27.89
CA ILE A 293 16.06 14.52 -28.07
C ILE A 293 16.49 13.94 -29.43
N THR A 294 17.16 12.79 -29.40
CA THR A 294 17.53 12.01 -30.59
C THR A 294 17.02 10.57 -30.45
N ALA A 295 17.09 9.77 -31.51
CA ALA A 295 16.68 8.36 -31.46
C ALA A 295 17.46 7.53 -30.41
N ASP A 296 18.67 7.96 -30.04
CA ASP A 296 19.51 7.28 -29.04
C ASP A 296 19.12 7.64 -27.60
N VAL A 297 18.31 8.70 -27.38
CA VAL A 297 17.84 9.13 -26.05
C VAL A 297 16.73 8.20 -25.50
N ARG A 298 16.19 7.30 -26.33
CA ARG A 298 15.14 6.36 -25.90
C ARG A 298 15.68 5.40 -24.83
N PRO A 299 14.85 4.99 -23.86
CA PRO A 299 15.27 4.09 -22.80
C PRO A 299 15.64 2.70 -23.34
N ALA A 300 16.58 2.06 -22.66
CA ALA A 300 16.92 0.66 -22.83
C ALA A 300 17.33 0.05 -21.49
N ASN A 301 17.04 -1.24 -21.29
CA ASN A 301 17.54 -1.99 -20.13
C ASN A 301 19.06 -2.19 -20.27
N HIS A 302 19.49 -2.78 -21.39
CA HIS A 302 20.90 -2.94 -21.75
C HIS A 302 21.13 -2.58 -23.21
N PHE A 303 22.18 -1.80 -23.48
CA PHE A 303 22.60 -1.45 -24.83
C PHE A 303 24.13 -1.51 -24.92
N GLY A 304 24.66 -2.05 -26.02
CA GLY A 304 26.10 -2.17 -26.19
C GLY A 304 26.52 -2.40 -27.63
N THR A 305 27.83 -2.51 -27.84
CA THR A 305 28.43 -2.84 -29.13
C THR A 305 29.26 -4.11 -28.96
N VAL A 306 29.17 -5.04 -29.90
CA VAL A 306 29.98 -6.26 -29.88
C VAL A 306 31.43 -5.91 -30.24
N THR A 307 32.36 -6.31 -29.39
CA THR A 307 33.78 -5.93 -29.46
C THR A 307 34.59 -6.77 -30.46
N SER A 308 34.16 -8.01 -30.76
CA SER A 308 34.82 -8.85 -31.77
C SER A 308 33.87 -9.87 -32.41
N ALA A 309 34.06 -10.12 -33.71
CA ALA A 309 33.29 -11.12 -34.45
C ALA A 309 33.50 -12.57 -33.94
N THR A 310 34.60 -12.85 -33.23
CA THR A 310 34.87 -14.16 -32.59
C THR A 310 34.02 -14.41 -31.35
N GLU A 311 33.34 -13.37 -30.84
CA GLU A 311 32.57 -13.41 -29.59
C GLU A 311 31.08 -13.74 -29.81
N ILE A 312 30.69 -13.99 -31.05
CA ILE A 312 29.37 -14.48 -31.44
C ILE A 312 29.53 -15.93 -31.91
N THR A 313 29.03 -16.88 -31.12
CA THR A 313 28.83 -18.26 -31.60
C THR A 313 27.36 -18.46 -31.95
N ALA A 314 27.01 -19.59 -32.58
CA ALA A 314 25.63 -19.88 -32.98
C ALA A 314 24.59 -19.78 -31.84
N LYS A 315 25.01 -19.77 -30.56
CA LYS A 315 24.12 -19.73 -29.39
C LYS A 315 24.53 -18.76 -28.26
N LEU A 316 25.74 -18.20 -28.31
CA LEU A 316 26.30 -17.41 -27.22
C LEU A 316 26.73 -16.04 -27.74
N LEU A 317 26.22 -14.99 -27.09
CA LEU A 317 26.64 -13.60 -27.28
C LEU A 317 27.40 -13.17 -26.02
N LYS A 318 28.66 -12.76 -26.16
CA LYS A 318 29.29 -11.97 -25.09
C LYS A 318 28.70 -10.57 -25.06
N ILE A 319 28.27 -10.14 -23.89
CA ILE A 319 27.74 -8.80 -23.66
C ILE A 319 28.80 -7.97 -22.95
N GLY A 320 28.93 -6.70 -23.34
CA GLY A 320 29.71 -5.74 -22.59
C GLY A 320 28.99 -5.34 -21.30
N THR A 321 29.71 -5.35 -20.19
CA THR A 321 29.27 -4.76 -18.92
C THR A 321 28.96 -3.28 -19.13
N GLN A 322 27.88 -2.79 -18.52
CA GLN A 322 27.50 -1.38 -18.69
C GLN A 322 28.41 -0.48 -17.85
N VAL A 323 28.82 0.64 -18.43
CA VAL A 323 29.50 1.71 -17.71
C VAL A 323 28.69 2.99 -17.80
N VAL A 324 28.51 3.59 -16.63
CA VAL A 324 27.88 4.88 -16.44
C VAL A 324 28.94 5.83 -15.91
N LEU A 325 29.15 6.95 -16.60
CA LEU A 325 29.93 8.06 -16.09
C LEU A 325 29.02 8.95 -15.26
N VAL A 326 29.34 9.12 -13.97
CA VAL A 326 28.46 9.84 -13.03
C VAL A 326 28.90 11.28 -12.84
N ASP A 327 30.21 11.53 -12.80
CA ASP A 327 30.80 12.86 -12.67
C ASP A 327 32.19 12.84 -13.30
N SER A 328 32.44 13.75 -14.25
CA SER A 328 33.75 13.91 -14.86
C SER A 328 34.20 15.35 -14.70
N SER A 329 35.16 15.58 -13.79
CA SER A 329 35.92 16.84 -13.73
C SER A 329 37.05 16.92 -14.78
N LEU A 330 37.15 15.89 -15.63
CA LEU A 330 38.15 15.77 -16.69
C LEU A 330 38.09 16.98 -17.61
N ALA A 331 39.26 17.58 -17.89
CA ALA A 331 39.38 18.65 -18.88
C ALA A 331 38.78 18.22 -20.23
N VAL A 332 38.25 19.18 -20.99
CA VAL A 332 37.45 19.00 -22.23
C VAL A 332 38.12 18.11 -23.29
N ASP A 333 39.43 17.93 -23.22
CA ASP A 333 40.22 17.16 -24.18
C ASP A 333 40.38 15.67 -23.81
N ASN A 334 40.13 15.27 -22.55
CA ASN A 334 40.25 13.88 -22.09
C ASN A 334 38.91 13.13 -22.28
N THR A 335 38.84 12.25 -23.29
CA THR A 335 37.66 11.39 -23.53
C THR A 335 37.96 9.93 -23.21
N ILE A 336 37.11 9.28 -22.40
CA ILE A 336 37.18 7.83 -22.20
C ILE A 336 36.51 7.15 -23.40
N THR A 337 37.27 6.35 -24.13
CA THR A 337 36.84 5.81 -25.44
C THR A 337 36.50 4.32 -25.41
N ALA A 338 37.03 3.56 -24.45
CA ALA A 338 36.74 2.13 -24.31
C ALA A 338 36.96 1.63 -22.86
N PHE A 339 36.21 0.59 -22.48
CA PHE A 339 36.37 -0.14 -21.23
C PHE A 339 36.67 -1.62 -21.52
N THR A 340 37.52 -2.23 -20.69
CA THR A 340 37.86 -3.65 -20.73
C THR A 340 37.59 -4.28 -19.38
N PHE A 341 36.99 -5.46 -19.37
CA PHE A 341 36.49 -6.11 -18.17
C PHE A 341 37.16 -7.45 -17.91
N GLY A 342 37.35 -7.79 -16.63
CA GLY A 342 37.72 -9.13 -16.20
C GLY A 342 36.59 -10.16 -16.38
N ALA A 343 36.84 -11.41 -15.96
CA ALA A 343 35.88 -12.51 -16.13
C ALA A 343 34.70 -12.45 -15.15
N ASP A 344 34.84 -11.77 -14.01
CA ASP A 344 33.90 -11.80 -12.88
C ASP A 344 33.57 -10.39 -12.37
N VAL A 345 32.99 -9.55 -13.24
CA VAL A 345 32.66 -8.16 -12.88
C VAL A 345 31.43 -8.11 -11.99
N ILE A 346 31.56 -7.42 -10.85
CA ILE A 346 30.47 -7.18 -9.91
C ILE A 346 29.95 -5.74 -10.04
N PRO A 347 28.68 -5.47 -9.68
CA PRO A 347 28.18 -4.10 -9.58
C PRO A 347 28.98 -3.31 -8.54
N ASP A 348 29.55 -2.17 -8.95
CA ASP A 348 30.32 -1.31 -8.05
C ASP A 348 30.44 0.11 -8.60
N THR A 349 30.77 1.05 -7.71
CA THR A 349 31.13 2.42 -8.08
C THR A 349 32.56 2.70 -7.68
N TYR A 350 33.35 3.19 -8.62
CA TYR A 350 34.76 3.45 -8.46
C TYR A 350 35.06 4.94 -8.58
N GLU A 351 35.77 5.49 -7.61
CA GLU A 351 36.47 6.77 -7.77
C GLU A 351 37.84 6.50 -8.38
N VAL A 352 38.12 7.17 -9.50
CA VAL A 352 39.43 7.09 -10.18
C VAL A 352 40.14 8.42 -10.04
N GLU A 353 41.40 8.38 -9.59
CA GLU A 353 42.23 9.57 -9.35
C GLU A 353 43.60 9.45 -10.04
N VAL A 354 44.05 10.56 -10.63
CA VAL A 354 45.43 10.71 -11.13
C VAL A 354 46.35 11.08 -9.97
N THR A 355 47.26 10.19 -9.56
CA THR A 355 47.98 10.32 -8.26
C THR A 355 49.46 10.70 -8.36
N GLY A 356 50.14 10.48 -9.48
CA GLY A 356 51.61 10.58 -9.57
C GLY A 356 52.16 11.72 -10.44
N THR A 357 53.21 12.40 -9.97
CA THR A 357 54.06 13.30 -10.78
C THR A 357 55.30 12.52 -11.29
N GLY A 358 55.28 12.07 -12.54
CA GLY A 358 56.27 11.12 -13.12
C GLY A 358 55.67 10.42 -14.34
N PRO A 359 56.04 9.17 -14.71
CA PRO A 359 55.09 8.37 -15.47
C PRO A 359 53.80 8.33 -14.61
N PRO A 360 52.70 8.92 -15.08
CA PRO A 360 51.42 8.99 -14.35
C PRO A 360 51.04 7.63 -13.74
N THR A 361 50.62 7.63 -12.47
CA THR A 361 49.98 6.47 -11.83
C THR A 361 48.55 6.82 -11.48
N TRP A 362 47.67 5.84 -11.59
CA TRP A 362 46.24 6.01 -11.37
C TRP A 362 45.81 5.09 -10.22
N SER A 363 44.95 5.60 -9.36
CA SER A 363 44.30 4.81 -8.32
C SER A 363 42.83 4.65 -8.66
N MET A 364 42.27 3.48 -8.32
CA MET A 364 40.85 3.22 -8.40
C MET A 364 40.39 2.69 -7.06
N LYS A 365 39.47 3.41 -6.43
CA LYS A 365 38.92 3.05 -5.13
C LYS A 365 37.47 2.64 -5.29
N SER A 366 37.15 1.40 -4.92
CA SER A 366 35.76 0.97 -4.77
C SER A 366 35.11 1.78 -3.65
N LEU A 367 34.01 2.46 -3.95
CA LEU A 367 33.26 3.24 -2.95
C LEU A 367 32.40 2.33 -2.06
N ASN A 368 31.95 1.19 -2.58
CA ASN A 368 31.16 0.24 -1.80
C ASN A 368 32.04 -0.61 -0.88
N LYS A 369 33.21 -1.06 -1.36
CA LYS A 369 34.13 -1.94 -0.61
C LYS A 369 35.26 -1.20 0.10
N GLN A 370 35.45 0.08 -0.20
CA GLN A 370 36.57 0.90 0.32
C GLN A 370 37.97 0.34 0.01
N LYS A 371 38.10 -0.56 -0.98
CA LYS A 371 39.36 -1.15 -1.42
C LYS A 371 39.99 -0.31 -2.53
N THR A 372 41.27 0.01 -2.38
CA THR A 372 42.03 0.79 -3.37
C THR A 372 42.94 -0.13 -4.18
N HIS A 373 42.83 -0.04 -5.50
CA HIS A 373 43.71 -0.65 -6.49
C HIS A 373 44.58 0.43 -7.15
N THR A 374 45.77 0.06 -7.64
CA THR A 374 46.72 0.99 -8.26
C THR A 374 47.27 0.35 -9.52
N PHE A 375 47.18 1.06 -10.63
CA PHE A 375 47.55 0.56 -11.95
C PHE A 375 48.40 1.60 -12.71
N PRO A 376 49.21 1.14 -13.70
CA PRO A 376 49.95 2.03 -14.58
C PRO A 376 48.99 2.90 -15.41
N ALA A 377 49.40 4.10 -15.78
CA ALA A 377 48.55 4.97 -16.59
C ALA A 377 48.15 4.35 -17.94
N PRO A 378 46.93 4.64 -18.41
CA PRO A 378 46.56 4.40 -19.80
C PRO A 378 47.51 5.20 -20.70
N THR A 379 48.18 4.54 -21.63
CA THR A 379 48.85 5.26 -22.73
C THR A 379 47.77 5.71 -23.69
N ASP A 380 47.90 6.89 -24.31
CA ASP A 380 46.92 7.40 -25.29
C ASP A 380 46.57 6.32 -26.33
N GLY A 381 45.30 5.90 -26.33
CA GLY A 381 44.80 4.85 -27.23
C GLY A 381 45.16 3.39 -26.85
N ALA A 382 45.79 3.13 -25.70
CA ALA A 382 46.07 1.79 -25.18
C ALA A 382 45.31 1.48 -23.88
N ALA A 383 44.74 0.27 -23.80
CA ALA A 383 44.00 -0.19 -22.63
C ALA A 383 44.92 -0.50 -21.45
N THR A 384 44.52 -0.10 -20.24
CA THR A 384 45.10 -0.63 -19.00
C THR A 384 44.59 -2.06 -18.76
N ALA A 385 45.49 -2.96 -18.35
CA ALA A 385 45.09 -4.31 -17.96
C ALA A 385 44.36 -4.26 -16.61
N ALA A 386 43.30 -5.05 -16.46
CA ALA A 386 42.63 -5.23 -15.17
C ALA A 386 43.60 -5.86 -14.15
N ASP A 387 43.77 -5.23 -12.99
CA ASP A 387 44.61 -5.72 -11.89
C ASP A 387 44.21 -7.11 -11.35
N ASN A 388 42.98 -7.59 -11.60
CA ASN A 388 42.50 -8.94 -11.26
C ASN A 388 41.20 -9.30 -12.03
N ALA A 389 40.65 -10.49 -11.78
CA ALA A 389 39.43 -10.99 -12.44
C ALA A 389 38.17 -10.14 -12.17
N LYS A 390 38.16 -9.32 -11.11
CA LYS A 390 37.03 -8.50 -10.65
C LYS A 390 37.24 -6.98 -10.89
N SER A 391 38.34 -6.56 -11.52
CA SER A 391 38.65 -5.15 -11.77
C SER A 391 38.41 -4.72 -13.23
N ILE A 392 38.39 -3.41 -13.46
CA ILE A 392 38.09 -2.78 -14.76
C ILE A 392 39.35 -2.09 -15.28
N GLY A 393 39.63 -2.29 -16.57
CA GLY A 393 40.58 -1.49 -17.34
C GLY A 393 39.85 -0.52 -18.27
N PHE A 394 40.51 0.55 -18.71
CA PHE A 394 39.93 1.51 -19.65
C PHE A 394 41.01 2.17 -20.52
N THR A 395 40.56 2.78 -21.62
CA THR A 395 41.40 3.57 -22.53
C THR A 395 40.95 5.03 -22.48
N VAL A 396 41.91 5.94 -22.29
CA VAL A 396 41.72 7.39 -22.38
C VAL A 396 42.33 7.87 -23.69
N THR A 397 41.68 8.83 -24.34
CA THR A 397 42.18 9.48 -25.56
C THR A 397 42.19 10.99 -25.40
N GLY A 398 43.18 11.68 -25.98
CA GLY A 398 43.31 13.15 -25.93
C GLY A 398 44.08 13.70 -24.72
N VAL A 399 45.02 12.91 -24.22
CA VAL A 399 45.59 12.96 -22.87
C VAL A 399 46.40 14.24 -22.56
N THR A 400 45.85 15.11 -21.69
CA THR A 400 46.64 15.99 -20.80
C THR A 400 46.33 15.60 -19.36
N GLU A 401 47.28 14.99 -18.66
CA GLU A 401 47.07 14.49 -17.30
C GLU A 401 47.35 15.57 -16.26
N VAL A 402 46.39 15.77 -15.36
CA VAL A 402 46.53 16.69 -14.23
C VAL A 402 46.42 15.89 -12.94
N VAL A 403 47.48 15.93 -12.13
CA VAL A 403 47.50 15.24 -10.83
C VAL A 403 46.43 15.83 -9.91
N GLY A 404 45.63 14.94 -9.32
CA GLY A 404 44.48 15.29 -8.47
C GLY A 404 43.14 15.38 -9.20
N GLU A 405 43.09 15.20 -10.52
CA GLU A 405 41.81 15.05 -11.23
C GLU A 405 41.12 13.74 -10.84
N LYS A 406 39.78 13.82 -10.68
CA LYS A 406 38.92 12.71 -10.24
C LYS A 406 37.70 12.56 -11.13
N PHE A 407 37.27 11.32 -11.32
CA PHE A 407 35.97 11.00 -11.90
C PHE A 407 35.41 9.71 -11.30
N THR A 408 34.09 9.55 -11.44
CA THR A 408 33.37 8.42 -10.86
C THR A 408 32.79 7.54 -11.96
N LEU A 409 33.14 6.25 -11.92
CA LEU A 409 32.64 5.19 -12.80
C LEU A 409 31.67 4.32 -12.01
N THR A 410 30.44 4.16 -12.49
CA THR A 410 29.54 3.13 -11.99
C THR A 410 29.45 2.00 -13.01
N VAL A 411 29.73 0.79 -12.57
CA VAL A 411 29.69 -0.42 -13.39
C VAL A 411 28.49 -1.25 -13.00
N LEU A 412 27.66 -1.55 -14.00
CA LEU A 412 26.39 -2.26 -13.85
C LEU A 412 26.42 -3.47 -14.80
N PRO A 413 26.97 -4.62 -14.37
CA PRO A 413 26.79 -5.87 -15.09
C PRO A 413 25.33 -6.31 -15.06
N LEU A 414 24.96 -7.25 -15.92
CA LEU A 414 23.71 -7.99 -15.70
C LEU A 414 23.85 -8.82 -14.43
N PHE A 415 22.76 -9.03 -13.71
CA PHE A 415 22.75 -10.10 -12.72
C PHE A 415 22.57 -11.44 -13.42
N GLU A 416 23.19 -12.50 -12.88
CA GLU A 416 22.93 -13.89 -13.29
C GLU A 416 21.41 -14.14 -13.31
N ASP A 417 20.93 -14.80 -14.36
CA ASP A 417 19.52 -15.13 -14.63
C ASP A 417 18.54 -13.94 -14.84
N GLU A 418 18.97 -12.68 -14.71
CA GLU A 418 18.07 -11.52 -14.77
C GLU A 418 17.42 -11.32 -16.15
N ALA A 419 18.12 -11.69 -17.22
CA ALA A 419 17.67 -11.50 -18.59
C ALA A 419 16.98 -12.73 -19.18
N ILE A 420 16.82 -13.82 -18.41
CA ILE A 420 16.04 -15.00 -18.83
C ILE A 420 14.62 -14.59 -19.21
N ASP A 421 14.06 -15.25 -20.22
CA ASP A 421 12.78 -14.93 -20.86
C ASP A 421 12.73 -13.53 -21.54
N GLY A 422 13.86 -12.82 -21.55
CA GLY A 422 14.08 -11.60 -22.31
C GLY A 422 14.39 -11.88 -23.78
N LYS A 423 14.67 -10.80 -24.52
CA LYS A 423 15.02 -10.84 -25.93
C LYS A 423 16.26 -10.00 -26.24
N ILE A 424 17.09 -10.52 -27.14
CA ILE A 424 18.19 -9.78 -27.77
C ILE A 424 17.72 -9.21 -29.10
N PHE A 425 17.96 -7.93 -29.32
CA PHE A 425 17.67 -7.25 -30.58
C PHE A 425 18.95 -6.68 -31.18
N PHE A 426 19.08 -6.81 -32.50
CA PHE A 426 20.07 -6.10 -33.31
C PHE A 426 19.30 -5.02 -34.08
N PRO A 427 19.27 -3.78 -33.60
CA PRO A 427 18.48 -2.73 -34.24
C PRO A 427 18.96 -2.50 -35.68
N ASP A 428 18.06 -2.64 -36.66
CA ASP A 428 18.27 -2.13 -38.00
C ASP A 428 18.08 -0.61 -37.97
N GLU A 429 19.11 0.15 -38.36
CA GLU A 429 19.04 1.61 -38.44
C GLU A 429 17.99 2.09 -39.48
N SER A 430 17.47 1.18 -40.33
CA SER A 430 16.52 1.44 -41.43
C SER A 430 15.07 0.96 -41.17
N GLY A 431 14.52 1.18 -39.97
CA GLY A 431 13.06 1.32 -39.79
C GLY A 431 12.19 0.05 -39.86
N ALA A 432 12.78 -1.15 -39.83
CA ALA A 432 12.06 -2.41 -39.60
C ALA A 432 12.18 -2.85 -38.12
N PRO A 433 11.16 -3.50 -37.54
CA PRO A 433 11.30 -4.10 -36.21
C PRO A 433 12.40 -5.17 -36.26
N ALA A 434 13.41 -5.02 -35.39
CA ALA A 434 14.51 -5.96 -35.29
C ALA A 434 13.96 -7.37 -34.94
N ALA A 435 14.45 -8.41 -35.61
CA ALA A 435 14.17 -9.78 -35.23
C ALA A 435 14.79 -10.02 -33.83
N GLY A 436 13.95 -10.36 -32.86
CA GLY A 436 14.36 -10.63 -31.49
C GLY A 436 14.69 -12.11 -31.27
N PHE A 437 15.75 -12.40 -30.53
CA PHE A 437 16.15 -13.76 -30.14
C PHE A 437 15.87 -13.97 -28.65
N ASP A 438 15.20 -15.07 -28.29
CA ASP A 438 14.86 -15.39 -26.90
C ASP A 438 16.09 -15.79 -26.09
N ILE A 439 16.25 -15.21 -24.91
CA ILE A 439 17.34 -15.49 -23.97
C ILE A 439 16.94 -16.69 -23.10
N THR A 440 17.80 -17.72 -23.07
CA THR A 440 17.59 -18.92 -22.23
C THR A 440 18.40 -18.92 -20.95
N ASP A 441 19.49 -18.16 -20.93
CA ASP A 441 20.45 -18.13 -19.83
C ASP A 441 21.32 -16.86 -19.95
N ASN A 442 21.77 -16.29 -18.84
CA ASN A 442 22.73 -15.20 -18.86
C ASN A 442 23.61 -15.18 -17.60
N THR A 443 24.87 -14.81 -17.80
CA THR A 443 25.81 -14.43 -16.74
C THR A 443 26.01 -12.91 -16.76
N GLU A 444 26.92 -12.40 -15.94
CA GLU A 444 27.31 -10.99 -15.86
C GLU A 444 27.91 -10.46 -17.16
N THR A 445 28.49 -11.35 -17.98
CA THR A 445 29.23 -11.01 -19.20
C THR A 445 28.74 -11.73 -20.45
N GLN A 446 27.74 -12.63 -20.34
CA GLN A 446 27.28 -13.44 -21.47
C GLN A 446 25.76 -13.63 -21.46
N ALA A 447 25.16 -13.74 -22.63
CA ALA A 447 23.77 -14.15 -22.82
C ALA A 447 23.69 -15.30 -23.84
N THR A 448 22.93 -16.33 -23.51
CA THR A 448 22.67 -17.50 -24.35
C THR A 448 21.26 -17.43 -24.92
N ILE A 449 21.08 -17.80 -26.19
CA ILE A 449 19.79 -17.76 -26.88
C ILE A 449 19.28 -19.15 -27.32
N VAL A 450 17.98 -19.26 -27.55
CA VAL A 450 17.33 -20.49 -28.06
C VAL A 450 17.88 -20.87 -29.44
N THR A 451 18.02 -22.18 -29.69
CA THR A 451 18.46 -22.79 -30.95
C THR A 451 17.89 -22.13 -32.20
N GLY A 452 18.75 -21.33 -32.84
CA GLY A 452 18.64 -20.79 -34.18
C GLY A 452 20.01 -20.19 -34.48
N ASP A 453 20.63 -20.51 -35.60
CA ASP A 453 21.90 -19.87 -35.92
C ASP A 453 21.66 -18.36 -35.93
N LEU A 454 22.48 -17.60 -35.20
CA LEU A 454 22.77 -16.19 -35.51
C LEU A 454 23.35 -16.13 -36.94
N THR A 455 22.52 -16.46 -37.93
CA THR A 455 22.80 -16.30 -39.34
C THR A 455 22.44 -14.87 -39.64
N LEU A 456 23.44 -14.03 -39.42
CA LEU A 456 23.39 -12.59 -39.58
C LEU A 456 23.03 -12.28 -41.03
N ALA A 457 21.73 -12.08 -41.28
CA ALA A 457 21.21 -11.81 -42.61
C ALA A 457 21.69 -10.42 -43.07
N GLY A 458 22.76 -10.40 -43.85
CA GLY A 458 23.30 -9.20 -44.48
C GLY A 458 24.39 -8.51 -43.68
N GLY A 459 25.59 -9.11 -43.68
CA GLY A 459 26.88 -8.46 -43.41
C GLY A 459 26.87 -7.32 -42.39
N ILE A 460 27.04 -7.66 -41.11
CA ILE A 460 27.28 -6.64 -40.10
C ILE A 460 28.59 -5.92 -40.40
N GLY A 461 28.61 -4.59 -40.29
CA GLY A 461 29.86 -3.84 -40.14
C GLY A 461 30.72 -4.39 -38.99
N ALA A 462 31.96 -3.93 -38.86
CA ALA A 462 32.95 -4.54 -37.97
C ALA A 462 32.57 -4.61 -36.47
N THR A 463 31.51 -3.93 -36.02
CA THR A 463 31.07 -3.81 -34.61
C THR A 463 29.53 -3.58 -34.48
N PRO A 464 28.67 -4.63 -34.46
CA PRO A 464 27.22 -4.47 -34.32
C PRO A 464 26.81 -3.88 -32.97
N LYS A 465 25.79 -3.02 -32.98
CA LYS A 465 25.06 -2.64 -31.76
C LYS A 465 24.04 -3.71 -31.39
N TYR A 466 23.82 -3.93 -30.11
CA TYR A 466 22.78 -4.82 -29.59
C TYR A 466 22.01 -4.15 -28.45
N ARG A 467 20.77 -4.59 -28.25
CA ARG A 467 19.95 -4.24 -27.09
C ARG A 467 19.41 -5.50 -26.45
N LEU A 468 19.44 -5.57 -25.12
CA LEU A 468 18.65 -6.55 -24.37
C LEU A 468 17.37 -5.90 -23.86
N GLN A 469 16.28 -6.65 -24.01
CA GLN A 469 14.96 -6.29 -23.53
C GLN A 469 14.52 -7.38 -22.56
N PHE A 470 14.53 -7.07 -21.27
CA PHE A 470 14.16 -7.99 -20.20
C PHE A 470 13.52 -7.20 -19.05
N ARG A 471 12.87 -7.91 -18.12
CA ARG A 471 12.19 -7.30 -16.98
C ARG A 471 13.24 -6.86 -15.95
N GLN A 472 13.52 -5.57 -15.90
CA GLN A 472 14.47 -5.02 -14.93
C GLN A 472 13.74 -4.62 -13.65
N GLN A 473 14.32 -4.98 -12.52
CA GLN A 473 13.66 -4.90 -11.22
C GLN A 473 14.02 -3.61 -10.50
N LEU A 474 13.08 -3.08 -9.72
CA LEU A 474 13.34 -1.96 -8.80
C LEU A 474 14.04 -2.46 -7.54
N GLN A 475 14.74 -1.55 -6.86
CA GLN A 475 15.58 -1.84 -5.68
C GLN A 475 15.44 -0.73 -4.61
N ASP A 476 15.93 -0.96 -3.40
CA ASP A 476 16.06 -0.04 -2.26
C ASP A 476 14.75 0.45 -1.58
N GLY A 477 13.63 -0.20 -1.88
CA GLY A 477 12.36 0.01 -1.18
C GLY A 477 12.36 -0.51 0.26
N TYR A 478 11.84 0.28 1.20
CA TYR A 478 11.71 -0.03 2.62
C TYR A 478 10.34 0.40 3.16
N ASP A 479 9.75 -0.39 4.04
CA ASP A 479 8.36 -0.23 4.50
C ASP A 479 8.15 0.79 5.62
N GLY A 480 9.19 1.10 6.40
CA GLY A 480 9.08 2.01 7.53
C GLY A 480 8.11 1.51 8.60
N ILE A 481 8.10 0.19 8.88
CA ILE A 481 7.20 -0.37 9.90
C ILE A 481 7.89 -0.84 11.18
N ALA A 482 9.22 -0.95 11.16
CA ALA A 482 9.98 -1.54 12.25
C ALA A 482 9.97 -0.71 13.54
N GLU A 483 9.82 0.62 13.43
CA GLU A 483 9.87 1.55 14.56
C GLU A 483 8.55 2.30 14.79
N VAL A 484 7.44 1.79 14.25
CA VAL A 484 6.11 2.40 14.43
C VAL A 484 5.74 2.46 15.90
N ASP A 485 5.31 3.65 16.36
CA ASP A 485 4.95 3.91 17.75
C ASP A 485 3.48 4.36 17.91
N VAL A 486 3.11 4.71 19.15
CA VAL A 486 1.76 5.19 19.47
C VAL A 486 1.40 6.50 18.76
N ASN A 487 2.34 7.41 18.59
CA ASN A 487 2.11 8.73 18.00
C ASN A 487 1.78 8.61 16.52
N ASP A 488 2.42 7.68 15.80
CA ASP A 488 2.14 7.40 14.40
C ASP A 488 0.66 7.05 14.19
N PHE A 489 0.11 6.21 15.08
CA PHE A 489 -1.32 5.87 15.08
C PHE A 489 -2.22 7.03 15.49
N LEU A 490 -1.80 7.87 16.43
CA LEU A 490 -2.59 9.01 16.88
C LEU A 490 -2.82 10.04 15.77
N THR A 491 -1.92 10.15 14.80
CA THR A 491 -2.12 11.04 13.63
C THR A 491 -3.40 10.71 12.84
N ALA A 492 -3.76 9.43 12.72
CA ALA A 492 -4.96 9.00 12.02
C ALA A 492 -6.26 9.38 12.75
N TRP A 493 -6.19 9.56 14.08
CA TRP A 493 -7.34 9.84 14.95
C TRP A 493 -7.35 11.26 15.51
N ASP A 494 -6.41 12.11 15.10
CA ASP A 494 -6.40 13.53 15.47
C ASP A 494 -7.64 14.25 14.88
N ILE A 495 -8.52 14.73 15.75
CA ILE A 495 -9.82 15.28 15.37
C ILE A 495 -9.73 16.40 14.33
N PRO A 496 -8.84 17.40 14.46
CA PRO A 496 -8.73 18.48 13.47
C PRO A 496 -7.98 18.06 12.19
N THR A 497 -6.94 17.22 12.27
CA THR A 497 -6.05 16.97 11.12
C THR A 497 -6.19 15.60 10.46
N SER A 498 -6.97 14.68 11.04
CA SER A 498 -7.18 13.34 10.50
C SER A 498 -7.58 13.39 9.02
N GLU A 499 -6.95 12.52 8.23
CA GLU A 499 -7.24 12.37 6.81
C GLU A 499 -8.67 11.87 6.55
N PHE A 500 -9.31 11.23 7.53
CA PHE A 500 -10.73 10.90 7.45
C PHE A 500 -11.62 12.14 7.38
N ASN A 501 -11.17 13.34 7.81
CA ASN A 501 -11.95 14.57 7.64
C ASN A 501 -12.21 14.94 6.17
N LYS A 502 -11.48 14.36 5.22
CA LYS A 502 -11.69 14.55 3.78
C LYS A 502 -12.89 13.77 3.22
N THR A 503 -13.57 12.98 4.06
CA THR A 503 -14.80 12.27 3.68
C THR A 503 -16.05 13.14 3.77
N SER A 504 -15.96 14.32 4.39
CA SER A 504 -17.05 15.30 4.39
C SER A 504 -17.45 15.65 2.96
N ASP A 505 -18.74 15.85 2.74
CA ASP A 505 -19.35 16.22 1.45
C ASP A 505 -19.25 15.14 0.36
N GLN A 506 -18.85 13.92 0.74
CA GLN A 506 -18.78 12.77 -0.18
C GLN A 506 -20.04 11.90 -0.14
N LYS A 507 -21.05 12.24 0.66
CA LYS A 507 -22.30 11.48 0.77
C LYS A 507 -22.09 10.05 1.23
N LEU A 508 -21.18 9.86 2.20
CA LEU A 508 -20.82 8.54 2.72
C LEU A 508 -21.66 8.09 3.92
N GLY A 509 -22.50 8.97 4.47
CA GLY A 509 -23.39 8.66 5.58
C GLY A 509 -22.63 8.30 6.85
N LEU A 510 -23.09 7.26 7.56
CA LEU A 510 -22.39 6.75 8.74
C LEU A 510 -21.11 6.02 8.33
N ILE A 511 -19.98 6.38 8.96
CA ILE A 511 -18.73 5.64 8.89
C ILE A 511 -18.53 4.85 10.19
N LYS A 512 -18.12 3.59 10.06
CA LYS A 512 -17.72 2.73 11.18
C LYS A 512 -16.20 2.57 11.19
N PHE A 513 -15.55 3.12 12.21
CA PHE A 513 -14.11 3.17 12.34
C PHE A 513 -13.55 2.05 13.21
N ALA A 514 -12.29 1.66 12.98
CA ALA A 514 -11.52 0.83 13.90
C ALA A 514 -10.01 0.96 13.64
N THR A 515 -9.20 0.45 14.57
CA THR A 515 -7.76 0.19 14.37
C THR A 515 -7.49 -1.31 14.48
N PRO A 516 -7.83 -2.12 13.45
CA PRO A 516 -7.82 -3.57 13.58
C PRO A 516 -6.47 -4.14 13.99
N GLY A 517 -6.43 -4.82 15.14
CA GLY A 517 -5.26 -5.54 15.63
C GLY A 517 -4.19 -4.65 16.24
N VAL A 518 -4.53 -3.43 16.64
CA VAL A 518 -3.58 -2.50 17.29
C VAL A 518 -2.90 -3.14 18.51
N THR A 519 -3.60 -4.02 19.24
CA THR A 519 -3.06 -4.77 20.39
C THR A 519 -2.04 -5.85 20.02
N LYS A 520 -1.89 -6.18 18.73
CA LYS A 520 -0.83 -7.06 18.20
C LYS A 520 0.39 -6.29 17.68
N VAL A 521 0.25 -4.99 17.48
CA VAL A 521 1.30 -4.10 16.97
C VAL A 521 1.97 -3.34 18.11
N LEU A 522 1.16 -2.74 18.99
CA LEU A 522 1.62 -1.88 20.07
C LEU A 522 1.55 -2.58 21.43
N SER A 523 2.25 -2.02 22.41
CA SER A 523 2.10 -2.41 23.82
C SER A 523 0.64 -2.23 24.27
N SER A 524 0.20 -2.95 25.31
CA SER A 524 -1.19 -2.88 25.78
C SER A 524 -1.63 -1.47 26.20
N GLY A 525 -0.73 -0.68 26.78
CA GLY A 525 -0.98 0.70 27.18
C GLY A 525 -1.11 1.65 25.99
N ASP A 526 -0.25 1.48 24.99
CA ASP A 526 -0.26 2.29 23.77
C ASP A 526 -1.48 1.95 22.89
N ALA A 527 -1.80 0.66 22.74
CA ALA A 527 -3.00 0.21 22.05
C ALA A 527 -4.27 0.81 22.68
N THR A 528 -4.36 0.81 24.01
CA THR A 528 -5.46 1.46 24.76
C THR A 528 -5.56 2.96 24.43
N THR A 529 -4.42 3.64 24.30
CA THR A 529 -4.35 5.07 23.98
C THR A 529 -4.88 5.35 22.58
N VAL A 530 -4.50 4.52 21.59
CA VAL A 530 -5.00 4.62 20.21
C VAL A 530 -6.51 4.37 20.15
N GLU A 531 -7.03 3.35 20.82
CA GLU A 531 -8.47 3.07 20.82
C GLU A 531 -9.28 4.21 21.44
N LYS A 532 -8.78 4.82 22.54
CA LYS A 532 -9.41 6.01 23.13
C LYS A 532 -9.46 7.19 22.17
N ALA A 533 -8.38 7.43 21.43
CA ALA A 533 -8.35 8.48 20.40
C ALA A 533 -9.37 8.20 19.30
N GLY A 534 -9.49 6.95 18.84
CA GLY A 534 -10.49 6.53 17.87
C GLY A 534 -11.93 6.70 18.37
N ILE A 535 -12.22 6.36 19.63
CA ILE A 535 -13.52 6.59 20.28
C ILE A 535 -13.83 8.09 20.31
N ALA A 536 -12.87 8.92 20.73
CA ALA A 536 -13.03 10.37 20.77
C ALA A 536 -13.28 10.97 19.38
N TYR A 537 -12.58 10.47 18.36
CA TYR A 537 -12.77 10.84 16.97
C TYR A 537 -14.18 10.52 16.49
N GLY A 538 -14.62 9.26 16.68
CA GLY A 538 -15.98 8.81 16.32
C GLY A 538 -17.05 9.68 16.99
N ASN A 539 -16.95 9.89 18.30
CA ASN A 539 -17.87 10.74 19.05
C ASN A 539 -17.89 12.19 18.54
N SER A 540 -16.72 12.79 18.27
CA SER A 540 -16.64 14.17 17.77
C SER A 540 -17.20 14.35 16.36
N LYS A 541 -17.16 13.30 15.53
CA LYS A 541 -17.61 13.33 14.13
C LYS A 541 -18.98 12.68 13.94
N ASN A 542 -19.64 12.29 15.04
CA ASN A 542 -20.91 11.56 15.00
C ASN A 542 -20.85 10.28 14.15
N HIS A 543 -19.76 9.54 14.29
CA HIS A 543 -19.49 8.25 13.65
C HIS A 543 -19.25 7.17 14.71
N MET A 544 -19.28 5.90 14.34
CA MET A 544 -19.03 4.82 15.30
C MET A 544 -17.56 4.41 15.31
N TYR A 545 -17.01 4.08 16.48
CA TYR A 545 -15.71 3.40 16.61
C TYR A 545 -15.89 2.00 17.21
N ARG A 546 -15.27 0.97 16.61
CA ARG A 546 -15.27 -0.39 17.14
C ARG A 546 -13.98 -0.65 17.91
N SER A 547 -14.12 -0.91 19.21
CA SER A 547 -13.00 -1.29 20.08
C SER A 547 -12.84 -2.79 20.17
N GLU A 548 -11.60 -3.24 20.34
CA GLU A 548 -11.17 -4.62 20.40
C GLU A 548 -10.67 -4.95 21.81
N ILE A 549 -11.37 -5.85 22.48
CA ILE A 549 -10.91 -6.43 23.74
C ILE A 549 -9.70 -7.34 23.44
N PRO A 550 -8.54 -7.15 24.10
CA PRO A 550 -7.35 -7.96 23.88
C PRO A 550 -7.62 -9.47 23.94
N ALA A 551 -7.01 -10.24 23.04
CA ALA A 551 -7.21 -11.69 22.95
C ALA A 551 -6.81 -12.47 24.23
N SER A 552 -5.99 -11.88 25.10
CA SER A 552 -5.62 -12.44 26.40
C SER A 552 -6.76 -12.41 27.42
N ILE A 553 -7.78 -11.56 27.22
CA ILE A 553 -8.97 -11.49 28.06
C ILE A 553 -9.96 -12.54 27.58
N THR A 554 -10.27 -13.51 28.45
CA THR A 554 -11.10 -14.67 28.11
C THR A 554 -12.30 -14.88 29.05
N ASP A 555 -12.49 -14.00 30.03
CA ASP A 555 -13.62 -14.02 30.95
C ASP A 555 -14.44 -12.71 30.91
N GLU A 556 -15.71 -12.80 31.30
CA GLU A 556 -16.68 -11.71 31.18
C GLU A 556 -16.41 -10.57 32.16
N SER A 557 -15.80 -10.85 33.32
CA SER A 557 -15.52 -9.84 34.32
C SER A 557 -14.38 -8.93 33.87
N ALA A 558 -13.31 -9.52 33.35
CA ALA A 558 -12.20 -8.78 32.77
C ALA A 558 -12.63 -8.03 31.50
N ALA A 559 -13.46 -8.62 30.63
CA ALA A 559 -14.03 -7.93 29.47
C ALA A 559 -14.85 -6.70 29.89
N LYS A 560 -15.70 -6.84 30.91
CA LYS A 560 -16.46 -5.73 31.48
C LYS A 560 -15.56 -4.64 32.07
N SER A 561 -14.55 -5.02 32.85
CA SER A 561 -13.61 -4.07 33.46
C SER A 561 -12.78 -3.34 32.41
N HIS A 562 -12.38 -4.03 31.34
CA HIS A 562 -11.69 -3.39 30.22
C HIS A 562 -12.54 -2.27 29.59
N ILE A 563 -13.83 -2.51 29.33
CA ILE A 563 -14.70 -1.47 28.76
C ILE A 563 -15.02 -0.35 29.75
N ASN A 564 -15.37 -0.67 31.01
CA ASN A 564 -15.76 0.37 31.97
C ASN A 564 -14.57 1.17 32.50
N ASP A 565 -13.47 0.49 32.83
CA ASP A 565 -12.38 1.04 33.63
C ASP A 565 -11.16 1.39 32.76
N THR A 566 -10.91 0.62 31.69
CA THR A 566 -9.73 0.83 30.82
C THR A 566 -10.05 1.79 29.67
N LEU A 567 -11.01 1.46 28.80
CA LEU A 567 -11.39 2.30 27.65
C LEU A 567 -12.34 3.43 28.02
N GLY A 568 -13.32 3.13 28.88
CA GLY A 568 -14.45 4.02 29.16
C GLY A 568 -15.58 3.83 28.15
N ARG A 569 -16.82 3.95 28.64
CA ARG A 569 -18.05 3.86 27.84
C ARG A 569 -18.28 5.11 27.01
N ASN A 570 -18.81 4.95 25.80
CA ASN A 570 -19.21 6.05 24.92
C ASN A 570 -20.39 5.65 24.01
N THR A 571 -21.32 6.57 23.76
CA THR A 571 -22.48 6.34 22.88
C THR A 571 -22.12 6.11 21.41
N HIS A 572 -20.94 6.52 20.96
CA HIS A 572 -20.42 6.33 19.60
C HIS A 572 -19.39 5.20 19.51
N GLN A 573 -19.44 4.25 20.44
CA GLN A 573 -18.55 3.09 20.48
C GLN A 573 -19.33 1.79 20.19
N SER A 574 -18.69 0.76 19.67
CA SER A 574 -19.25 -0.59 19.60
C SER A 574 -18.19 -1.62 20.00
N VAL A 575 -18.61 -2.68 20.68
CA VAL A 575 -17.69 -3.71 21.20
C VAL A 575 -18.32 -5.07 21.02
N ILE A 576 -17.52 -6.02 20.56
CA ILE A 576 -17.89 -7.43 20.46
C ILE A 576 -16.89 -8.31 21.19
N PHE A 577 -17.36 -9.30 21.91
CA PHE A 577 -16.55 -10.22 22.71
C PHE A 577 -16.86 -11.69 22.38
N PRO A 578 -15.84 -12.51 22.12
CA PRO A 578 -14.43 -12.16 21.95
C PRO A 578 -14.20 -11.28 20.71
N SER A 579 -13.23 -10.35 20.78
CA SER A 579 -12.89 -9.49 19.62
C SER A 579 -11.93 -10.17 18.64
N PHE A 580 -11.31 -11.27 19.05
CA PHE A 580 -10.35 -12.04 18.25
C PHE A 580 -10.85 -13.46 18.02
N ALA A 581 -10.38 -14.08 16.94
CA ALA A 581 -10.64 -15.46 16.58
C ALA A 581 -9.46 -16.06 15.81
N ASP A 582 -9.30 -17.38 15.90
CA ASP A 582 -8.40 -18.12 15.03
C ASP A 582 -9.12 -18.44 13.72
N VAL A 583 -8.46 -18.11 12.60
CA VAL A 583 -8.94 -18.33 11.24
C VAL A 583 -7.93 -19.17 10.46
N PRO A 584 -8.30 -19.76 9.30
CA PRO A 584 -7.31 -20.34 8.41
C PRO A 584 -6.31 -19.26 8.02
N ASP A 585 -5.02 -19.54 8.20
CA ASP A 585 -3.96 -18.67 7.73
C ASP A 585 -4.07 -18.62 6.20
N PRO A 586 -4.34 -17.45 5.60
CA PRO A 586 -4.59 -17.34 4.18
C PRO A 586 -3.31 -17.54 3.36
N VAL A 587 -2.16 -17.69 4.01
CA VAL A 587 -0.87 -17.78 3.32
C VAL A 587 -0.06 -18.99 3.74
N LEU A 588 -0.04 -19.36 5.02
CA LEU A 588 0.56 -20.61 5.47
C LEU A 588 -0.49 -21.73 5.51
N ALA A 589 -0.64 -22.44 4.38
CA ALA A 589 -1.61 -23.51 4.23
C ALA A 589 -1.56 -24.51 5.40
N GLY A 590 -2.73 -24.80 6.00
CA GLY A 590 -2.87 -25.71 7.13
C GLY A 590 -2.52 -25.11 8.51
N ARG A 591 -2.04 -23.86 8.57
CA ARG A 591 -1.86 -23.14 9.83
C ARG A 591 -3.08 -22.29 10.18
N ARG A 592 -3.14 -21.86 11.45
CA ARG A 592 -4.14 -20.93 11.96
C ARG A 592 -3.46 -19.61 12.28
N LYS A 593 -4.16 -18.50 12.00
CA LYS A 593 -3.75 -17.15 12.35
C LYS A 593 -4.81 -16.53 13.27
N GLN A 594 -4.39 -15.94 14.37
CA GLN A 594 -5.30 -15.21 15.25
C GLN A 594 -5.44 -13.77 14.77
N ILE A 595 -6.65 -13.35 14.41
CA ILE A 595 -6.98 -12.01 13.93
C ILE A 595 -8.18 -11.44 14.68
N PRO A 596 -8.35 -10.11 14.74
CA PRO A 596 -9.61 -9.56 15.21
C PRO A 596 -10.72 -9.86 14.19
N ILE A 597 -11.96 -9.94 14.68
CA ILE A 597 -13.15 -10.21 13.85
C ILE A 597 -13.80 -8.91 13.35
N THR A 598 -13.19 -7.76 13.61
CA THR A 598 -13.67 -6.42 13.24
C THR A 598 -14.06 -6.32 11.77
N GLY A 599 -13.19 -6.83 10.87
CA GLY A 599 -13.44 -6.92 9.43
C GLY A 599 -14.70 -7.70 9.10
N MET A 600 -14.84 -8.91 9.66
CA MET A 600 -16.00 -9.78 9.42
C MET A 600 -17.30 -9.14 9.91
N VAL A 601 -17.27 -8.50 11.08
CA VAL A 601 -18.45 -7.85 11.69
C VAL A 601 -18.85 -6.60 10.90
N HIS A 602 -17.90 -5.71 10.55
CA HIS A 602 -18.22 -4.55 9.71
C HIS A 602 -18.71 -4.96 8.33
N GLY A 603 -18.12 -5.99 7.71
CA GLY A 603 -18.58 -6.53 6.44
C GLY A 603 -20.02 -7.05 6.56
N ARG A 604 -20.30 -7.83 7.60
CA ARG A 604 -21.66 -8.33 7.83
C ARG A 604 -22.66 -7.19 8.05
N GLU A 605 -22.30 -6.18 8.83
CA GLU A 605 -23.14 -5.00 9.07
C GLU A 605 -23.37 -4.19 7.79
N ALA A 606 -22.37 -4.05 6.92
CA ALA A 606 -22.52 -3.39 5.63
C ALA A 606 -23.48 -4.15 4.71
N ARG A 607 -23.41 -5.49 4.72
CA ARG A 607 -24.34 -6.34 3.97
C ARG A 607 -25.77 -6.18 4.48
N GLU A 608 -25.99 -6.21 5.79
CA GLU A 608 -27.30 -5.99 6.39
C GLU A 608 -27.85 -4.60 6.06
N ALA A 609 -27.03 -3.55 6.20
CA ALA A 609 -27.44 -2.18 5.87
C ALA A 609 -27.89 -2.07 4.41
N ARG A 610 -27.15 -2.68 3.48
CA ARG A 610 -27.55 -2.75 2.06
C ARG A 610 -28.85 -3.54 1.85
N ASN A 611 -28.99 -4.71 2.48
CA ASN A 611 -30.16 -5.57 2.27
C ASN A 611 -31.48 -4.94 2.76
N PHE A 612 -31.40 -4.06 3.76
CA PHE A 612 -32.54 -3.35 4.33
C PHE A 612 -32.60 -1.87 3.91
N ASP A 613 -31.72 -1.44 2.99
CA ASP A 613 -31.57 -0.04 2.58
C ASP A 613 -31.41 0.93 3.76
N GLY A 614 -30.79 0.51 4.87
CA GLY A 614 -30.55 1.34 6.05
C GLY A 614 -30.16 0.55 7.29
N TYR A 615 -29.84 1.26 8.37
CA TYR A 615 -29.30 0.68 9.61
C TYR A 615 -30.36 0.28 10.65
N HIS A 616 -31.65 0.20 10.26
CA HIS A 616 -32.74 -0.07 11.21
C HIS A 616 -32.86 -1.55 11.62
N LYS A 617 -32.25 -2.46 10.85
CA LYS A 617 -32.18 -3.89 11.18
C LYS A 617 -30.90 -4.17 11.95
N ALA A 618 -31.03 -4.69 13.17
CA ALA A 618 -29.91 -5.19 13.95
C ALA A 618 -29.20 -6.35 13.21
N ALA A 619 -27.88 -6.22 13.02
CA ALA A 619 -27.02 -7.23 12.41
C ALA A 619 -26.64 -8.33 13.42
N ALA A 620 -27.64 -8.99 13.99
CA ALA A 620 -27.49 -9.99 15.04
C ALA A 620 -28.52 -11.12 14.90
N GLY A 621 -28.23 -12.27 15.51
CA GLY A 621 -29.07 -13.45 15.51
C GLY A 621 -28.53 -14.58 14.62
N ILE A 622 -29.37 -15.59 14.37
CA ILE A 622 -28.96 -16.83 13.69
C ILE A 622 -28.46 -16.60 12.25
N GLU A 623 -28.89 -15.52 11.61
CA GLU A 623 -28.51 -15.20 10.23
C GLU A 623 -27.17 -14.47 10.17
N ALA A 624 -26.75 -13.79 11.25
CA ALA A 624 -25.53 -12.98 11.33
C ALA A 624 -24.27 -13.84 11.56
N THR A 625 -24.00 -14.74 10.62
CA THR A 625 -22.94 -15.75 10.68
C THR A 625 -21.55 -15.20 10.34
N LEU A 626 -20.52 -15.74 10.98
CA LEU A 626 -19.09 -15.46 10.76
C LEU A 626 -18.36 -16.76 10.35
N PRO A 627 -18.50 -17.20 9.09
CA PRO A 627 -18.11 -18.55 8.65
C PRO A 627 -16.60 -18.82 8.62
N ARG A 628 -15.75 -17.78 8.60
CA ARG A 628 -14.28 -17.94 8.55
C ARG A 628 -13.67 -18.32 9.92
N ILE A 629 -14.42 -18.15 11.01
CA ILE A 629 -13.94 -18.47 12.36
C ILE A 629 -13.79 -19.99 12.51
N ILE A 630 -12.62 -20.43 12.98
CA ILE A 630 -12.37 -21.81 13.40
C ILE A 630 -12.61 -21.94 14.91
N GLU A 631 -12.03 -21.05 15.70
CA GLU A 631 -12.03 -21.13 17.16
C GLU A 631 -11.98 -19.74 17.78
N LEU A 632 -12.63 -19.58 18.94
CA LEU A 632 -12.58 -18.35 19.74
C LEU A 632 -11.55 -18.49 20.87
N PRO A 633 -10.92 -17.39 21.35
CA PRO A 633 -10.03 -17.41 22.51
C PRO A 633 -10.68 -17.97 23.78
N THR A 634 -12.00 -17.80 23.91
CA THR A 634 -12.80 -18.35 25.01
C THR A 634 -13.09 -19.84 24.86
N LYS A 635 -12.70 -20.45 23.74
CA LYS A 635 -12.97 -21.86 23.39
C LYS A 635 -14.47 -22.16 23.51
N ASP A 636 -14.81 -23.29 24.12
CA ASP A 636 -16.18 -23.73 24.36
C ASP A 636 -16.87 -23.04 25.55
N THR A 637 -16.25 -22.04 26.16
CA THR A 637 -16.82 -21.32 27.31
C THR A 637 -18.13 -20.63 26.91
N VAL A 638 -19.19 -20.92 27.66
CA VAL A 638 -20.50 -20.30 27.45
C VAL A 638 -20.53 -18.95 28.18
N LEU A 639 -20.40 -17.88 27.41
CA LEU A 639 -20.40 -16.52 27.94
C LEU A 639 -21.75 -16.12 28.55
N ASN A 640 -21.70 -15.48 29.71
CA ASN A 640 -22.85 -14.98 30.45
C ASN A 640 -23.28 -13.58 29.98
N GLY A 641 -24.33 -13.56 29.16
CA GLY A 641 -24.93 -12.31 28.67
C GLY A 641 -25.45 -11.38 29.78
N GLU A 642 -25.79 -11.88 30.96
CA GLU A 642 -26.24 -11.03 32.09
C GLU A 642 -25.11 -10.10 32.61
N ILE A 643 -23.84 -10.47 32.38
CA ILE A 643 -22.67 -9.64 32.75
C ILE A 643 -22.32 -8.67 31.63
N LEU A 644 -22.35 -9.13 30.38
CA LEU A 644 -21.87 -8.40 29.21
C LEU A 644 -22.91 -7.41 28.65
N ASN A 645 -24.18 -7.80 28.56
CA ASN A 645 -25.23 -6.98 27.96
C ASN A 645 -25.46 -5.63 28.68
N PRO A 646 -25.47 -5.54 30.04
CA PRO A 646 -25.61 -4.24 30.72
C PRO A 646 -24.46 -3.26 30.46
N THR A 647 -23.28 -3.81 30.12
CA THR A 647 -22.08 -3.03 29.76
C THR A 647 -22.12 -2.60 28.29
N GLY A 648 -23.02 -3.17 27.48
CA GLY A 648 -23.11 -2.88 26.05
C GLY A 648 -22.17 -3.71 25.17
N ILE A 649 -21.64 -4.81 25.71
CA ILE A 649 -20.74 -5.71 25.00
C ILE A 649 -21.57 -6.75 24.25
N GLN A 650 -21.42 -6.83 22.94
CA GLN A 650 -22.05 -7.85 22.09
C GLN A 650 -21.28 -9.17 22.20
N VAL A 651 -21.96 -10.30 22.02
CA VAL A 651 -21.32 -11.61 22.16
C VAL A 651 -21.23 -12.33 20.81
N VAL A 652 -20.08 -12.92 20.49
CA VAL A 652 -20.02 -13.99 19.49
C VAL A 652 -20.19 -15.34 20.19
N ARG A 653 -21.06 -16.18 19.65
CA ARG A 653 -21.25 -17.54 20.17
C ARG A 653 -21.57 -18.53 19.06
N VAL A 654 -21.46 -19.81 19.38
CA VAL A 654 -21.92 -20.88 18.49
C VAL A 654 -23.43 -21.06 18.65
N LYS A 655 -24.17 -21.00 17.54
CA LYS A 655 -25.59 -21.34 17.47
C LYS A 655 -25.87 -22.14 16.20
N SER A 656 -26.52 -23.30 16.35
CA SER A 656 -26.81 -24.21 15.22
C SER A 656 -25.58 -24.55 14.37
N GLY A 657 -24.42 -24.74 15.02
CA GLY A 657 -23.15 -25.08 14.36
C GLY A 657 -22.40 -23.89 13.73
N ASN A 658 -22.94 -22.67 13.79
CA ASN A 658 -22.30 -21.47 13.22
C ASN A 658 -21.87 -20.50 14.31
N PHE A 659 -20.72 -19.84 14.13
CA PHE A 659 -20.39 -18.63 14.89
C PHE A 659 -21.30 -17.50 14.43
N VAL A 660 -22.01 -16.87 15.37
CA VAL A 660 -22.97 -15.80 15.08
C VAL A 660 -22.77 -14.60 15.99
N ILE A 661 -23.03 -13.41 15.46
CA ILE A 661 -23.18 -12.18 16.25
C ILE A 661 -24.48 -12.29 17.05
N TRP A 662 -24.36 -12.29 18.38
CA TRP A 662 -25.47 -12.52 19.31
C TRP A 662 -25.65 -11.35 20.29
N GLY A 663 -25.76 -10.15 19.76
CA GLY A 663 -26.06 -8.96 20.52
C GLY A 663 -26.06 -7.72 19.64
N ASP A 664 -26.81 -6.71 20.06
CA ASP A 664 -26.89 -5.43 19.36
C ASP A 664 -26.83 -4.25 20.34
N ARG A 665 -26.24 -4.47 21.52
CA ARG A 665 -26.06 -3.39 22.48
C ARG A 665 -24.80 -2.57 22.20
N ASN A 666 -24.82 -1.36 22.72
CA ASN A 666 -23.76 -0.36 22.62
C ASN A 666 -23.31 0.00 24.06
N PRO A 667 -22.00 0.17 24.34
CA PRO A 667 -21.51 0.73 25.61
C PRO A 667 -21.88 2.22 25.80
N ALA A 668 -23.14 2.57 25.57
CA ALA A 668 -23.61 3.94 25.55
C ALA A 668 -23.56 4.60 26.93
N THR A 669 -23.23 5.88 26.97
CA THR A 669 -23.39 6.73 28.18
C THR A 669 -24.78 7.35 28.25
N ASP A 670 -25.45 7.48 27.10
CA ASP A 670 -26.86 7.86 27.00
C ASP A 670 -27.77 6.62 26.95
N PRO A 671 -28.64 6.39 27.96
CA PRO A 671 -29.56 5.27 27.99
C PRO A 671 -30.55 5.21 26.81
N ALA A 672 -30.80 6.33 26.11
CA ALA A 672 -31.65 6.36 24.92
C ALA A 672 -31.04 5.59 23.74
N PHE A 673 -29.72 5.35 23.75
CA PHE A 673 -28.97 4.72 22.67
C PHE A 673 -28.30 3.41 23.08
N ASN A 674 -28.93 2.66 24.00
CA ASN A 674 -28.45 1.35 24.43
C ASN A 674 -28.37 0.31 23.29
N PHE A 675 -29.18 0.48 22.24
CA PHE A 675 -29.11 -0.35 21.03
C PHE A 675 -28.23 0.31 19.97
N LYS A 676 -27.26 -0.44 19.46
CA LYS A 676 -26.29 0.00 18.45
C LYS A 676 -27.00 0.47 17.18
N HIS A 677 -27.90 -0.34 16.63
CA HIS A 677 -28.58 -0.01 15.36
C HIS A 677 -29.35 1.32 15.43
N GLN A 678 -29.90 1.70 16.59
CA GLN A 678 -30.61 2.97 16.77
C GLN A 678 -29.67 4.17 16.69
N ARG A 679 -28.51 4.10 17.37
CA ARG A 679 -27.48 5.14 17.27
C ARG A 679 -26.91 5.23 15.86
N GLU A 680 -26.63 4.09 15.23
CA GLU A 680 -26.13 4.03 13.86
C GLU A 680 -27.11 4.65 12.86
N LEU A 681 -28.40 4.32 12.97
CA LEU A 681 -29.44 4.87 12.12
C LEU A 681 -29.57 6.38 12.30
N LEU A 682 -29.56 6.88 13.54
CA LEU A 682 -29.66 8.30 13.81
C LEU A 682 -28.44 9.06 13.30
N SER A 683 -27.23 8.55 13.54
CA SER A 683 -26.00 9.14 13.00
C SER A 683 -26.02 9.16 11.47
N HIS A 684 -26.50 8.09 10.82
CA HIS A 684 -26.65 8.08 9.36
C HIS A 684 -27.59 9.19 8.88
N TYR A 685 -28.77 9.37 9.50
CA TYR A 685 -29.68 10.45 9.13
C TYR A 685 -29.07 11.83 9.37
N GLU A 686 -28.41 12.05 10.52
CA GLU A 686 -27.76 13.33 10.83
C GLU A 686 -26.73 13.71 9.75
N HIS A 687 -25.91 12.75 9.28
CA HIS A 687 -24.96 12.96 8.17
C HIS A 687 -25.67 13.26 6.84
N VAL A 688 -26.69 12.47 6.48
CA VAL A 688 -27.46 12.70 5.23
C VAL A 688 -28.08 14.09 5.21
N LEU A 689 -28.69 14.52 6.32
CA LEU A 689 -29.32 15.83 6.43
C LEU A 689 -28.26 16.94 6.37
N GLN A 690 -27.14 16.78 7.07
CA GLN A 690 -26.03 17.74 7.05
C GLN A 690 -25.52 18.01 5.62
N GLU A 691 -25.38 16.98 4.80
CA GLU A 691 -24.85 17.09 3.42
C GLU A 691 -25.93 17.44 2.36
N SER A 692 -27.21 17.55 2.74
CA SER A 692 -28.33 17.71 1.79
C SER A 692 -29.05 19.05 1.85
N PHE A 693 -28.79 19.89 2.87
CA PHE A 693 -29.52 21.14 3.09
C PHE A 693 -28.78 22.43 2.71
N ASP A 694 -27.68 22.34 1.95
CA ASP A 694 -26.96 23.52 1.48
C ASP A 694 -27.85 24.53 0.74
N PHE A 695 -28.93 24.07 0.09
CA PHE A 695 -29.89 24.94 -0.59
C PHE A 695 -30.67 25.89 0.34
N VAL A 696 -30.70 25.61 1.65
CA VAL A 696 -31.35 26.46 2.67
C VAL A 696 -30.41 27.58 3.10
N ILE A 697 -29.10 27.34 3.02
CA ILE A 697 -28.09 28.31 3.43
C ILE A 697 -28.13 29.51 2.46
N PHE A 698 -28.26 30.71 3.02
CA PHE A 698 -28.49 31.97 2.30
C PHE A 698 -29.81 32.09 1.53
N ALA A 699 -30.76 31.17 1.73
CA ALA A 699 -32.13 31.36 1.25
C ALA A 699 -32.82 32.54 1.99
N ILE A 700 -33.87 33.09 1.39
CA ILE A 700 -34.70 34.11 2.05
C ILE A 700 -35.38 33.46 3.26
N ASN A 701 -35.08 33.97 4.46
CA ASN A 701 -35.67 33.49 5.71
C ASN A 701 -37.06 34.13 5.95
N ASP A 702 -38.03 33.72 5.13
CA ASP A 702 -39.44 34.15 5.20
C ASP A 702 -40.33 32.95 5.56
N PRO A 703 -41.34 33.11 6.45
CA PRO A 703 -42.32 32.06 6.75
C PRO A 703 -42.94 31.38 5.54
N ILE A 704 -43.04 32.06 4.39
CA ILE A 704 -43.59 31.50 3.15
C ILE A 704 -42.77 30.32 2.58
N GLU A 705 -41.47 30.25 2.90
CA GLU A 705 -40.55 29.21 2.42
C GLU A 705 -40.55 27.95 3.31
N GLN A 706 -41.03 28.06 4.56
CA GLN A 706 -41.03 26.97 5.54
C GLN A 706 -41.79 25.71 5.08
N PRO A 707 -42.98 25.80 4.42
CA PRO A 707 -43.69 24.62 3.93
C PRO A 707 -42.88 23.81 2.90
N GLY A 708 -42.00 24.46 2.12
CA GLY A 708 -41.13 23.78 1.17
C GLY A 708 -40.09 22.90 1.86
N LEU A 709 -39.50 23.41 2.96
CA LEU A 709 -38.53 22.65 3.76
C LEU A 709 -39.20 21.48 4.50
N ILE A 710 -40.41 21.69 5.03
CA ILE A 710 -41.21 20.61 5.63
C ILE A 710 -41.47 19.51 4.60
N ALA A 711 -41.89 19.87 3.38
CA ALA A 711 -42.16 18.91 2.32
C ALA A 711 -40.91 18.10 1.91
N ALA A 712 -39.73 18.74 1.85
CA ALA A 712 -38.47 18.06 1.57
C ALA A 712 -38.10 17.03 2.65
N LEU A 713 -38.23 17.41 3.93
CA LEU A 713 -38.00 16.52 5.07
C LEU A 713 -39.01 15.35 5.10
N GLN A 714 -40.29 15.63 4.83
CA GLN A 714 -41.33 14.61 4.74
C GLN A 714 -41.03 13.61 3.61
N SER A 715 -40.61 14.11 2.43
CA SER A 715 -40.24 13.28 1.29
C SER A 715 -39.10 12.33 1.61
N PHE A 716 -38.11 12.78 2.40
CA PHE A 716 -37.00 11.94 2.84
C PHE A 716 -37.41 10.84 3.84
N PHE A 717 -38.22 11.18 4.86
CA PHE A 717 -38.60 10.21 5.89
C PHE A 717 -39.75 9.27 5.47
N LEU A 718 -40.52 9.61 4.44
CA LEU A 718 -41.64 8.77 4.00
C LEU A 718 -41.20 7.37 3.52
N PRO A 719 -40.14 7.21 2.70
CA PRO A 719 -39.52 5.92 2.44
C PRO A 719 -39.05 5.19 3.70
N GLU A 720 -38.43 5.90 4.66
CA GLU A 720 -37.98 5.33 5.93
C GLU A 720 -39.14 4.75 6.76
N PHE A 721 -40.29 5.44 6.76
CA PHE A 721 -41.52 4.96 7.39
C PHE A 721 -42.09 3.73 6.69
N ARG A 722 -42.13 3.73 5.35
CA ARG A 722 -42.65 2.61 4.54
C ARG A 722 -41.87 1.32 4.80
N LYS A 723 -40.55 1.41 4.95
CA LYS A 723 -39.70 0.26 5.29
C LYS A 723 -39.59 -0.03 6.80
N ARG A 724 -40.36 0.68 7.64
CA ARG A 724 -40.43 0.52 9.10
C ARG A 724 -39.12 0.84 9.84
N ALA A 725 -38.25 1.66 9.25
CA ALA A 725 -37.05 2.17 9.91
C ALA A 725 -37.40 3.16 11.04
N VAL A 726 -38.45 3.95 10.81
CA VAL A 726 -39.17 4.71 11.83
C VAL A 726 -40.58 4.12 12.00
N ARG A 727 -41.06 4.04 13.24
CA ARG A 727 -42.24 3.25 13.61
C ARG A 727 -43.37 4.09 14.19
N GLY A 728 -44.55 3.82 13.67
CA GLY A 728 -45.83 4.42 14.04
C GLY A 728 -46.96 3.70 13.32
N THR A 729 -48.19 3.96 13.75
CA THR A 729 -49.40 3.58 13.02
C THR A 729 -49.51 4.42 11.75
N ASP A 730 -49.37 5.73 11.89
CA ASP A 730 -49.32 6.71 10.81
C ASP A 730 -47.96 7.43 10.76
N PHE A 731 -47.69 8.21 9.70
CA PHE A 731 -46.40 8.88 9.52
C PHE A 731 -46.14 9.92 10.61
N GLU A 732 -47.16 10.67 11.00
CA GLU A 732 -47.15 11.72 12.01
C GLU A 732 -46.89 11.18 13.44
N ASP A 733 -47.18 9.89 13.66
CA ASP A 733 -46.80 9.19 14.88
C ASP A 733 -45.32 8.81 14.89
N ALA A 734 -44.75 8.51 13.74
CA ALA A 734 -43.38 8.05 13.58
C ALA A 734 -42.37 9.20 13.50
N VAL A 735 -42.77 10.30 12.85
CA VAL A 735 -41.92 11.44 12.50
C VAL A 735 -42.67 12.73 12.79
N LYS A 736 -42.12 13.55 13.68
CA LYS A 736 -42.63 14.90 13.95
C LYS A 736 -41.60 15.92 13.47
N ILE A 737 -42.03 16.80 12.56
CA ILE A 737 -41.21 17.89 12.02
C ILE A 737 -41.88 19.20 12.46
N LYS A 738 -41.15 20.05 13.19
CA LYS A 738 -41.61 21.37 13.61
C LYS A 738 -40.74 22.45 12.98
N ILE A 739 -41.34 23.23 12.08
CA ILE A 739 -40.77 24.44 11.46
C ILE A 739 -41.93 25.43 11.38
N ASP A 740 -42.09 26.26 12.40
CA ASP A 740 -43.24 27.15 12.54
C ASP A 740 -42.85 28.46 13.24
N GLY A 741 -43.85 29.31 13.49
CA GLY A 741 -43.64 30.60 14.16
C GLY A 741 -43.24 30.49 15.64
N GLU A 742 -43.38 29.32 16.28
CA GLU A 742 -42.98 29.13 17.68
C GLU A 742 -41.47 28.93 17.80
N ASN A 743 -40.88 28.10 16.93
CA ASN A 743 -39.43 27.91 16.90
C ASN A 743 -38.69 28.86 15.94
N ASN A 744 -39.42 29.57 15.08
CA ASN A 744 -38.90 30.63 14.22
C ASN A 744 -39.64 31.94 14.47
N THR A 745 -39.24 32.65 15.52
CA THR A 745 -39.78 33.97 15.89
C THR A 745 -39.15 35.09 15.03
N ASP A 746 -39.68 36.31 15.11
CA ASP A 746 -39.02 37.47 14.47
C ASP A 746 -37.60 37.69 14.99
N ALA A 747 -37.33 37.37 16.26
CA ALA A 747 -36.01 37.52 16.87
C ALA A 747 -34.99 36.52 16.30
N THR A 748 -35.34 35.25 16.18
CA THR A 748 -34.44 34.22 15.61
C THR A 748 -34.20 34.47 14.12
N ARG A 749 -35.24 34.87 13.37
CA ARG A 749 -35.09 35.29 11.97
C ARG A 749 -34.17 36.50 11.82
N ALA A 750 -34.29 37.49 12.70
CA ALA A 750 -33.41 38.67 12.68
C ALA A 750 -31.94 38.33 13.01
N MET A 751 -31.68 37.23 13.72
CA MET A 751 -30.34 36.68 13.93
C MET A 751 -29.82 35.89 12.71
N GLY A 752 -30.69 35.60 11.74
CA GLY A 752 -30.38 34.79 10.56
C GLY A 752 -30.71 33.31 10.72
N ASP A 753 -31.30 32.90 11.85
CA ASP A 753 -31.54 31.49 12.17
C ASP A 753 -32.86 30.97 11.57
N LEU A 754 -32.82 29.74 11.06
CA LEU A 754 -33.99 28.93 10.69
C LEU A 754 -33.92 27.59 11.41
N ASN A 755 -34.79 27.41 12.40
CA ASN A 755 -34.81 26.25 13.29
C ASN A 755 -35.75 25.17 12.76
N ALA A 756 -35.27 23.93 12.76
CA ALA A 756 -36.07 22.74 12.50
C ALA A 756 -35.90 21.74 13.65
N GLU A 757 -37.01 21.28 14.22
CA GLU A 757 -37.00 20.21 15.21
C GLU A 757 -37.56 18.93 14.58
N ILE A 758 -36.80 17.84 14.65
CA ILE A 758 -37.18 16.54 14.11
C ILE A 758 -37.16 15.53 15.24
N THR A 759 -38.31 14.91 15.53
CA THR A 759 -38.43 13.82 16.50
C THR A 759 -38.78 12.53 15.78
N LEU A 760 -37.98 11.49 16.00
CA LEU A 760 -38.12 10.19 15.35
C LEU A 760 -38.43 9.10 16.36
N ARG A 761 -39.34 8.19 16.02
CA ARG A 761 -39.51 6.91 16.70
C ARG A 761 -38.73 5.83 15.93
N LEU A 762 -37.50 5.58 16.34
CA LEU A 762 -36.62 4.60 15.68
C LEU A 762 -37.14 3.16 15.88
N ALA A 763 -36.83 2.26 14.95
CA ALA A 763 -37.11 0.83 15.09
C ALA A 763 -36.50 0.27 16.39
N ASP A 764 -37.21 -0.65 17.06
CA ASP A 764 -36.63 -1.43 18.17
C ASP A 764 -36.37 -2.85 17.70
N THR A 765 -35.54 -3.58 18.44
CA THR A 765 -35.27 -5.00 18.22
C THR A 765 -35.80 -5.87 19.36
N VAL A 766 -36.19 -7.10 19.03
CA VAL A 766 -36.60 -8.09 20.03
C VAL A 766 -35.35 -8.79 20.57
N GLU A 767 -34.92 -8.41 21.78
CA GLU A 767 -33.80 -9.06 22.48
C GLU A 767 -34.26 -10.23 23.36
N ARG A 768 -35.51 -10.20 23.85
CA ARG A 768 -36.08 -11.20 24.77
C ARG A 768 -37.52 -11.56 24.37
N PHE A 769 -37.78 -12.85 24.23
CA PHE A 769 -39.13 -13.39 24.08
C PHE A 769 -39.55 -14.04 25.41
N ILE A 770 -40.50 -13.42 26.11
CA ILE A 770 -40.94 -13.86 27.44
C ILE A 770 -42.24 -14.63 27.29
N ILE A 771 -42.22 -15.93 27.63
CA ILE A 771 -43.41 -16.78 27.67
C ILE A 771 -43.72 -17.09 29.12
N THR A 772 -44.89 -16.66 29.59
CA THR A 772 -45.42 -17.03 30.91
C THR A 772 -46.41 -18.18 30.73
N VAL A 773 -46.12 -19.33 31.33
CA VAL A 773 -47.03 -20.50 31.32
C VAL A 773 -47.61 -20.68 32.71
N SER A 774 -48.93 -20.77 32.82
CA SER A 774 -49.64 -21.07 34.07
C SER A 774 -50.53 -22.30 33.93
N LYS A 775 -50.73 -23.02 35.04
CA LYS A 775 -51.70 -24.10 35.10
C LYS A 775 -53.10 -23.48 35.18
N GLN A 776 -53.99 -23.85 34.25
CA GLN A 776 -55.40 -23.49 34.31
C GLN A 776 -56.05 -24.13 35.55
N GLY A 777 -56.71 -23.34 36.40
CA GLY A 777 -57.44 -23.84 37.56
C GLY A 777 -58.69 -24.64 37.16
N VAL A 778 -58.97 -25.73 37.87
CA VAL A 778 -60.27 -26.43 37.81
C VAL A 778 -61.21 -25.66 38.73
N PHE A 779 -62.22 -25.00 38.17
CA PHE A 779 -63.35 -24.47 38.92
C PHE A 779 -64.33 -25.62 39.16
N GLU A 780 -64.44 -26.09 40.41
CA GLU A 780 -65.70 -26.61 40.93
C GLU A 780 -66.18 -25.62 41.99
N ASP A 781 -67.26 -24.90 41.68
CA ASP A 781 -68.11 -24.26 42.68
C ASP A 781 -68.66 -25.36 43.59
N ILE A 782 -68.06 -25.55 44.76
CA ILE A 782 -68.75 -26.18 45.88
C ILE A 782 -69.44 -25.06 46.63
N THR A 783 -70.71 -24.83 46.26
CA THR A 783 -71.67 -24.22 47.17
C THR A 783 -72.02 -25.27 48.23
N VAL A 784 -71.51 -25.14 49.45
CA VAL A 784 -72.22 -25.22 50.75
C VAL A 784 -71.32 -24.62 51.82
#